data_AF-A0A6S6VIV9-F1
#
_entry.id   AF-A0A6S6VIV9-F1
#
_cell.length_a   1.000
_cell.length_b   1.000
_cell.length_c   1.000
_cell.angle_alpha   90.00
_cell.angle_beta   90.00
_cell.angle_gamma   90.00
#
_symmetry.space_group_name_H-M   'P 1'
#
loop_
_entity.id
_entity.type
_entity.pdbx_description
1 polymer ?
#
loop_
_entity_poly.entity_id
_entity_poly.type
_entity_poly.pdbx_seq_one_letter_code
_entity_poly.pdbx_strand_id
1 'polypeptide(L)'
;MLKAVILYATIALSATAVPTTWNHAERNTNLNIKLSVANGLLSSPTDGRIVLMFAPNGTDPLEDTDVSTSKNKIYGKNVYQFGPKTTVVFSGGGNEDTESGVFGWPNVSLSYVEPGTYNVQGFLTRYEKVTRSDGSTVSVRFPCGDGAPNVNGFGSLVTSVTKVVVSGGSQKLELTFNNVTVVEGLTGKEIGGCNQGNYADTERLKYVKIRSKKLSKFWGRDMFVGANINHWAGSDGAYGYGTNEKFTVAWDAGEIPATNRTAARPAPKFIMVSFRHESPYYDDSYAVNTANLGPYGDAINDELIPYIEGRFKTIRAPYARIQDGGSTGGWESIANVIYRPDLFGACFSSYPDSLDFHHGSFVPSIRTHVNGTEVVESTVAQENHWELSFGTKSRSFNQWDVWNAVFGVQGYNNYPLEPWDKVTGEIYPEAVEHWKPFDLSNYVVANFNSPRDLGTALAGRIFVYIGTWDNYYLNEGVMEFQKRTDAVGGSGWANVTILPEKLHGGNYQARETWNYLELVEKWVLDHSPTGPAPLSPSSIDPSTRGNIWDDVIQTGGRKAVVKRQAAPKIATKQAKVGENVTASVGRWDPGVKLTAQFVLNNKPAYEAFCVKQGATVQYTPTAKGHVQLFVTGQKRNYVTETRKSNRVLVGPYF
;
A
#
# COMPACT_ATOMS: atom_id res chain seq x y z
N MET A 1 -16.58 64.85 13.34
CA MET A 1 -15.19 64.92 12.84
C MET A 1 -14.75 63.53 12.45
N LEU A 2 -14.01 63.40 11.35
CA LEU A 2 -13.61 62.11 10.75
C LEU A 2 -12.58 61.36 11.62
N LYS A 3 -12.66 60.02 11.62
CA LYS A 3 -11.56 59.15 11.18
C LYS A 3 -12.18 57.95 10.45
N ALA A 4 -11.55 57.52 9.35
CA ALA A 4 -12.22 56.76 8.30
C ALA A 4 -12.15 55.24 8.50
N VAL A 5 -13.21 54.55 8.09
CA VAL A 5 -13.24 53.11 7.88
C VAL A 5 -12.84 52.85 6.41
N ILE A 6 -11.74 52.13 6.19
CA ILE A 6 -11.35 51.69 4.84
C ILE A 6 -11.94 50.30 4.61
N LEU A 7 -12.95 50.24 3.74
CA LEU A 7 -13.60 49.01 3.32
C LEU A 7 -12.81 48.41 2.15
N TYR A 8 -12.08 47.32 2.38
CA TYR A 8 -11.48 46.55 1.28
C TYR A 8 -12.55 45.71 0.59
N ALA A 9 -13.06 46.20 -0.54
CA ALA A 9 -13.94 45.44 -1.40
C ALA A 9 -13.14 44.34 -2.13
N THR A 10 -13.29 43.09 -1.69
CA THR A 10 -12.79 41.92 -2.42
C THR A 10 -13.60 41.75 -3.71
N ILE A 11 -13.02 42.19 -4.83
CA ILE A 11 -13.55 41.92 -6.17
C ILE A 11 -13.40 40.41 -6.42
N ALA A 12 -14.53 39.70 -6.40
CA ALA A 12 -14.59 38.31 -6.82
C ALA A 12 -14.45 38.24 -8.35
N LEU A 13 -13.20 38.17 -8.82
CA LEU A 13 -12.90 37.76 -10.19
C LEU A 13 -13.28 36.28 -10.33
N SER A 14 -14.45 36.04 -10.91
CA SER A 14 -14.86 34.75 -11.42
C SER A 14 -13.90 34.34 -12.54
N ALA A 15 -12.84 33.61 -12.17
CA ALA A 15 -11.94 32.96 -13.11
C ALA A 15 -12.72 31.84 -13.82
N THR A 16 -13.45 32.20 -14.88
CA THR A 16 -13.89 31.24 -15.88
C THR A 16 -12.64 30.62 -16.47
N ALA A 17 -12.32 29.39 -16.06
CA ALA A 17 -11.27 28.59 -16.65
C ALA A 17 -11.65 28.30 -18.11
N VAL A 18 -11.26 29.21 -19.01
CA VAL A 18 -11.19 28.91 -20.43
C VAL A 18 -10.19 27.77 -20.54
N PRO A 19 -10.57 26.58 -21.03
CA PRO A 19 -9.60 25.53 -21.27
C PRO A 19 -8.61 26.08 -22.28
N THR A 20 -7.35 26.26 -21.87
CA THR A 20 -6.27 26.56 -22.81
C THR A 20 -6.18 25.37 -23.73
N THR A 21 -6.74 25.50 -24.93
CA THR A 21 -6.57 24.53 -26.00
C THR A 21 -5.11 24.56 -26.40
N TRP A 22 -4.31 23.69 -25.78
CA TRP A 22 -2.98 23.36 -26.26
C TRP A 22 -3.15 22.89 -27.70
N ASN A 23 -2.70 23.70 -28.65
CA ASN A 23 -2.59 23.32 -30.06
C ASN A 23 -1.46 22.30 -30.23
N HIS A 24 -1.61 21.13 -29.61
CA HIS A 24 -0.98 19.92 -30.11
C HIS A 24 -1.62 19.62 -31.47
N ALA A 25 -0.91 19.98 -32.55
CA ALA A 25 -1.12 19.33 -33.82
C ALA A 25 -1.12 17.80 -33.58
N GLU A 26 -2.11 17.09 -34.11
CA GLU A 26 -2.38 15.68 -33.80
C GLU A 26 -1.21 14.75 -34.17
N ARG A 27 -0.19 14.69 -33.30
CA ARG A 27 0.90 13.72 -33.36
C ARG A 27 0.39 12.37 -32.88
N ASN A 28 -0.50 11.77 -33.66
CA ASN A 28 -0.94 10.40 -33.44
C ASN A 28 0.12 9.45 -34.03
N THR A 29 1.19 9.19 -33.29
CA THR A 29 2.14 8.15 -33.68
C THR A 29 1.41 6.82 -33.57
N ASN A 30 1.18 6.14 -34.69
CA ASN A 30 0.50 4.84 -34.67
C ASN A 30 1.54 3.74 -34.39
N LEU A 31 2.19 3.84 -33.23
CA LEU A 31 3.20 2.90 -32.77
C LEU A 31 2.50 1.62 -32.29
N ASN A 32 2.78 0.51 -32.97
CA ASN A 32 2.19 -0.80 -32.70
C ASN A 32 3.29 -1.79 -32.35
N ILE A 33 3.38 -2.15 -31.07
CA ILE A 33 4.42 -3.03 -30.55
C ILE A 33 3.78 -4.38 -30.22
N LYS A 34 4.15 -5.38 -31.01
CA LYS A 34 3.69 -6.76 -30.85
C LYS A 34 4.70 -7.51 -29.99
N LEU A 35 4.23 -7.99 -28.84
CA LEU A 35 5.01 -8.79 -27.90
C LEU A 35 4.61 -10.26 -28.02
N SER A 36 5.61 -11.14 -28.04
CA SER A 36 5.48 -12.60 -28.09
C SER A 36 6.43 -13.28 -27.10
N VAL A 37 6.28 -14.58 -26.90
CA VAL A 37 7.12 -15.38 -25.98
C VAL A 37 7.93 -16.40 -26.78
N ALA A 38 9.24 -16.47 -26.54
CA ALA A 38 10.11 -17.47 -27.18
C ALA A 38 9.70 -18.90 -26.80
N ASN A 39 9.90 -19.84 -27.74
CA ASN A 39 9.63 -21.26 -27.51
C ASN A 39 10.41 -21.78 -26.28
N GLY A 40 9.72 -22.49 -25.39
CA GLY A 40 10.29 -23.08 -24.18
C GLY A 40 10.33 -22.16 -22.95
N LEU A 41 10.12 -20.85 -23.09
CA LEU A 41 10.19 -19.90 -21.97
C LEU A 41 8.97 -19.97 -21.02
N LEU A 42 7.81 -20.40 -21.54
CA LEU A 42 6.62 -20.74 -20.76
C LEU A 42 6.11 -22.12 -21.15
N SER A 43 5.85 -22.97 -20.16
CA SER A 43 5.21 -24.28 -20.33
C SER A 43 3.69 -24.20 -20.51
N SER A 44 3.06 -23.15 -19.97
CA SER A 44 1.63 -22.87 -20.08
C SER A 44 1.37 -21.37 -20.23
N PRO A 45 0.20 -20.96 -20.76
CA PRO A 45 -0.23 -19.56 -20.68
C PRO A 45 -0.30 -19.07 -19.23
N THR A 46 -0.11 -17.77 -19.04
CA THR A 46 -0.11 -17.09 -17.74
C THR A 46 -0.95 -15.82 -17.81
N ASP A 47 -1.60 -15.49 -16.70
CA ASP A 47 -2.11 -14.14 -16.47
C ASP A 47 -0.98 -13.30 -15.85
N GLY A 48 -0.99 -12.00 -16.04
CA GLY A 48 0.11 -11.16 -15.60
C GLY A 48 -0.08 -9.69 -15.94
N ARG A 49 1.01 -8.94 -15.82
CA ARG A 49 1.12 -7.58 -16.33
C ARG A 49 2.43 -7.42 -17.08
N ILE A 50 2.34 -6.80 -18.25
CA ILE A 50 3.51 -6.35 -19.00
C ILE A 50 3.74 -4.87 -18.71
N VAL A 51 4.98 -4.53 -18.41
CA VAL A 51 5.51 -3.16 -18.40
C VAL A 51 6.51 -3.05 -19.55
N LEU A 52 6.33 -2.04 -20.40
CA LEU A 52 7.17 -1.74 -21.55
C LEU A 52 7.81 -0.37 -21.34
N MET A 53 9.13 -0.32 -21.31
CA MET A 53 9.91 0.88 -21.01
C MET A 53 10.65 1.37 -22.24
N PHE A 54 10.67 2.69 -22.43
CA PHE A 54 11.48 3.41 -23.41
C PHE A 54 12.43 4.33 -22.66
N ALA A 55 13.66 3.88 -22.45
CA ALA A 55 14.71 4.68 -21.86
C ALA A 55 15.41 5.56 -22.90
N PRO A 56 15.98 6.71 -22.51
CA PRO A 56 16.85 7.50 -23.39
C PRO A 56 17.95 6.64 -24.02
N ASN A 57 18.37 6.97 -25.24
CA ASN A 57 19.44 6.26 -25.93
C ASN A 57 20.75 6.25 -25.11
N GLY A 58 21.16 5.06 -24.68
CA GLY A 58 22.38 4.83 -23.89
C GLY A 58 22.13 4.51 -22.41
N THR A 59 20.93 4.76 -21.91
CA THR A 59 20.48 4.46 -20.53
C THR A 59 19.94 3.03 -20.44
N ASP A 60 20.17 2.33 -19.32
CA ASP A 60 19.50 1.05 -19.07
C ASP A 60 18.04 1.31 -18.64
N PRO A 61 17.02 0.62 -19.19
CA PRO A 61 15.63 0.77 -18.76
C PRO A 61 15.36 0.62 -17.27
N LEU A 62 16.24 -0.05 -16.51
CA LEU A 62 16.13 -0.21 -15.06
C LEU A 62 17.06 0.72 -14.25
N GLU A 63 17.84 1.58 -14.91
CA GLU A 63 18.79 2.50 -14.26
C GLU A 63 18.11 3.50 -13.31
N ASP A 64 16.96 4.03 -13.74
CA ASP A 64 16.12 4.94 -12.97
C ASP A 64 14.65 4.70 -13.35
N THR A 65 13.85 4.29 -12.37
CA THR A 65 12.39 4.14 -12.52
C THR A 65 11.59 5.11 -11.65
N ASP A 66 12.25 5.95 -10.85
CA ASP A 66 11.60 6.84 -9.88
C ASP A 66 10.66 7.85 -10.54
N VAL A 67 9.54 8.15 -9.88
CA VAL A 67 8.51 9.08 -10.38
C VAL A 67 9.04 10.50 -10.64
N SER A 68 10.01 10.96 -9.86
CA SER A 68 10.51 12.33 -9.84
C SER A 68 11.70 12.55 -10.79
N THR A 69 12.58 11.54 -10.95
CA THR A 69 13.81 11.65 -11.77
C THR A 69 13.75 10.90 -13.10
N SER A 70 12.96 9.83 -13.21
CA SER A 70 13.03 8.95 -14.37
C SER A 70 12.60 9.63 -15.66
N LYS A 71 13.47 9.50 -16.66
CA LYS A 71 13.24 10.00 -18.03
C LYS A 71 12.55 8.96 -18.91
N ASN A 72 12.29 7.77 -18.38
CA ASN A 72 11.68 6.67 -19.12
C ASN A 72 10.23 7.00 -19.50
N LYS A 73 9.81 6.52 -20.67
CA LYS A 73 8.37 6.42 -21.01
C LYS A 73 7.94 4.99 -20.69
N ILE A 74 7.06 4.82 -19.71
CA ILE A 74 6.72 3.53 -19.10
C ILE A 74 5.26 3.23 -19.43
N TYR A 75 4.98 2.04 -19.96
CA TYR A 75 3.64 1.65 -20.42
C TYR A 75 3.24 0.29 -19.86
N GLY A 76 2.12 0.23 -19.15
CA GLY A 76 1.60 -0.97 -18.54
C GLY A 76 0.33 -1.50 -19.22
N LYS A 77 0.18 -2.83 -19.23
CA LYS A 77 -1.03 -3.53 -19.68
C LYS A 77 -1.15 -4.89 -18.99
N ASN A 78 -2.31 -5.20 -18.42
CA ASN A 78 -2.57 -6.56 -17.92
C ASN A 78 -2.73 -7.51 -19.11
N VAL A 79 -2.33 -8.77 -18.92
CA VAL A 79 -2.49 -9.84 -19.91
C VAL A 79 -3.16 -11.06 -19.29
N TYR A 80 -3.97 -11.73 -20.08
CA TYR A 80 -4.77 -12.89 -19.68
C TYR A 80 -4.51 -14.03 -20.66
N GLN A 81 -4.18 -15.22 -20.14
CA GLN A 81 -3.82 -16.40 -20.94
C GLN A 81 -2.75 -16.11 -22.02
N PHE A 82 -1.75 -15.29 -21.66
CA PHE A 82 -0.63 -14.96 -22.55
C PHE A 82 0.44 -16.06 -22.50
N GLY A 83 0.93 -16.51 -23.65
CA GLY A 83 1.86 -17.63 -23.75
C GLY A 83 2.35 -17.89 -25.17
N PRO A 84 3.02 -19.03 -25.42
CA PRO A 84 3.76 -19.27 -26.68
C PRO A 84 2.94 -19.26 -27.98
N LYS A 85 1.60 -19.30 -27.88
CA LYS A 85 0.67 -19.30 -29.03
C LYS A 85 -0.11 -17.98 -29.18
N THR A 86 0.10 -17.01 -28.30
CA THR A 86 -0.61 -15.73 -28.30
C THR A 86 0.37 -14.57 -28.37
N THR A 87 -0.10 -13.45 -28.91
CA THR A 87 0.67 -12.21 -29.02
C THR A 87 -0.18 -11.07 -28.49
N VAL A 88 0.43 -10.12 -27.78
CA VAL A 88 -0.25 -8.92 -27.29
C VAL A 88 0.28 -7.70 -28.03
N VAL A 89 -0.61 -6.75 -28.31
CA VAL A 89 -0.27 -5.47 -28.94
C VAL A 89 -0.38 -4.34 -27.92
N PHE A 90 0.68 -3.55 -27.86
CA PHE A 90 0.72 -2.22 -27.24
C PHE A 90 0.58 -1.18 -28.36
N SER A 91 -0.48 -0.38 -28.28
CA SER A 91 -0.84 0.63 -29.27
C SER A 91 -1.82 1.62 -28.64
N GLY A 92 -1.60 2.92 -28.81
CA GLY A 92 -2.40 3.94 -28.15
C GLY A 92 -2.38 3.79 -26.62
N GLY A 93 -3.53 3.97 -25.99
CA GLY A 93 -3.70 3.95 -24.54
C GLY A 93 -4.61 5.08 -24.10
N GLY A 94 -5.06 5.06 -22.84
CA GLY A 94 -6.03 6.05 -22.38
C GLY A 94 -6.48 5.87 -20.93
N ASN A 95 -7.16 6.90 -20.45
CA ASN A 95 -7.72 6.96 -19.10
C ASN A 95 -8.91 6.02 -18.89
N GLU A 96 -9.57 5.54 -19.95
CA GLU A 96 -10.85 4.85 -19.90
C GLU A 96 -10.73 3.38 -19.48
N ASP A 97 -9.89 2.60 -20.17
CA ASP A 97 -9.64 1.19 -19.88
C ASP A 97 -8.18 0.97 -19.44
N THR A 98 -8.01 0.84 -18.13
CA THR A 98 -6.72 0.51 -17.47
C THR A 98 -6.58 -0.98 -17.17
N GLU A 99 -7.67 -1.75 -17.35
CA GLU A 99 -7.76 -3.16 -17.01
C GLU A 99 -7.29 -4.06 -18.15
N SER A 100 -7.58 -3.69 -19.41
CA SER A 100 -7.12 -4.37 -20.63
C SER A 100 -6.46 -3.43 -21.68
N GLY A 101 -6.59 -2.12 -21.51
CA GLY A 101 -5.90 -1.13 -22.33
C GLY A 101 -4.44 -0.95 -21.97
N VAL A 102 -3.76 -0.07 -22.71
CA VAL A 102 -2.45 0.46 -22.33
C VAL A 102 -2.67 1.70 -21.48
N PHE A 103 -1.98 1.79 -20.35
CA PHE A 103 -1.82 3.03 -19.58
C PHE A 103 -0.34 3.38 -19.49
N GLY A 104 0.02 4.66 -19.45
CA GLY A 104 1.42 5.06 -19.48
C GLY A 104 1.78 6.30 -18.66
N TRP A 105 3.08 6.45 -18.44
CA TRP A 105 3.72 7.52 -17.72
C TRP A 105 4.95 8.05 -18.50
N PRO A 106 5.22 9.36 -18.51
CA PRO A 106 4.34 10.46 -18.10
C PRO A 106 3.16 10.68 -19.09
N ASN A 107 3.23 10.09 -20.29
CA ASN A 107 2.18 10.18 -21.29
C ASN A 107 1.27 8.95 -21.23
N VAL A 108 -0.03 9.16 -20.95
CA VAL A 108 -1.03 8.08 -20.80
C VAL A 108 -1.13 7.14 -22.01
N SER A 109 -0.91 7.67 -23.22
CA SER A 109 -1.00 6.92 -24.48
C SER A 109 0.37 6.79 -25.15
N LEU A 110 0.64 5.58 -25.67
CA LEU A 110 1.81 5.27 -26.48
C LEU A 110 1.88 6.13 -27.76
N SER A 111 0.73 6.63 -28.24
CA SER A 111 0.67 7.54 -29.40
C SER A 111 1.44 8.84 -29.20
N TYR A 112 1.73 9.22 -27.94
CA TYR A 112 2.49 10.42 -27.59
C TYR A 112 3.96 10.13 -27.24
N VAL A 113 4.51 8.97 -27.59
CA VAL A 113 5.98 8.79 -27.58
C VAL A 113 6.58 9.70 -28.64
N GLU A 114 7.54 10.53 -28.22
CA GLU A 114 8.16 11.51 -29.11
C GLU A 114 9.10 10.83 -30.14
N PRO A 115 9.30 11.43 -31.33
CA PRO A 115 10.31 10.94 -32.27
C PRO A 115 11.70 11.02 -31.63
N GLY A 116 12.45 9.93 -31.69
CA GLY A 116 13.72 9.82 -30.95
C GLY A 116 14.32 8.43 -31.02
N THR A 117 15.50 8.28 -30.40
CA THR A 117 16.14 6.96 -30.24
C THR A 117 16.05 6.54 -28.78
N TYR A 118 15.59 5.32 -28.55
CA TYR A 118 15.32 4.77 -27.22
C TYR A 118 15.94 3.38 -27.07
N ASN A 119 16.31 3.05 -25.84
CA ASN A 119 16.53 1.67 -25.41
C ASN A 119 15.18 1.13 -24.91
N VAL A 120 14.64 0.12 -25.58
CA VAL A 120 13.29 -0.41 -25.31
C VAL A 120 13.36 -1.82 -24.75
N GLN A 121 12.66 -2.06 -23.65
CA GLN A 121 12.60 -3.39 -23.02
C GLN A 121 11.21 -3.67 -22.43
N GLY A 122 10.74 -4.91 -22.59
CA GLY A 122 9.51 -5.41 -21.99
C GLY A 122 9.79 -6.35 -20.83
N PHE A 123 8.99 -6.21 -19.76
CA PHE A 123 9.01 -7.04 -18.55
C PHE A 123 7.59 -7.60 -18.32
N LEU A 124 7.46 -8.90 -18.09
CA LEU A 124 6.21 -9.59 -17.77
C LEU A 124 6.28 -10.13 -16.34
N THR A 125 5.59 -9.44 -15.44
CA THR A 125 5.29 -9.92 -14.09
C THR A 125 4.15 -10.93 -14.17
N ARG A 126 4.39 -12.17 -13.77
CA ARG A 126 3.39 -13.25 -13.77
C ARG A 126 2.52 -13.18 -12.52
N TYR A 127 1.23 -13.47 -12.67
CA TYR A 127 0.28 -13.55 -11.58
C TYR A 127 -0.18 -14.99 -11.33
N GLU A 128 -0.19 -15.38 -10.07
CA GLU A 128 -0.76 -16.62 -9.56
C GLU A 128 -2.18 -16.36 -9.05
N LYS A 129 -3.13 -17.19 -9.46
CA LYS A 129 -4.52 -17.11 -8.99
C LYS A 129 -4.68 -17.94 -7.72
N VAL A 130 -5.02 -17.28 -6.62
CA VAL A 130 -5.16 -17.86 -5.28
C VAL A 130 -6.52 -17.58 -4.68
N THR A 131 -7.04 -18.53 -3.91
CA THR A 131 -8.29 -18.38 -3.15
C THR A 131 -7.97 -18.34 -1.66
N ARG A 132 -8.28 -17.21 -1.03
CA ARG A 132 -8.10 -16.98 0.40
C ARG A 132 -9.11 -17.78 1.23
N SER A 133 -8.80 -18.00 2.51
CA SER A 133 -9.65 -18.76 3.44
C SER A 133 -11.04 -18.15 3.71
N ASP A 134 -11.26 -16.87 3.38
CA ASP A 134 -12.56 -16.20 3.45
C ASP A 134 -13.41 -16.38 2.18
N GLY A 135 -12.86 -17.03 1.15
CA GLY A 135 -13.49 -17.29 -0.14
C GLY A 135 -13.16 -16.25 -1.22
N SER A 136 -12.43 -15.18 -0.91
CA SER A 136 -11.98 -14.20 -1.91
C SER A 136 -10.92 -14.80 -2.84
N THR A 137 -11.06 -14.60 -4.15
CA THR A 137 -10.09 -15.08 -5.15
C THR A 137 -9.43 -13.89 -5.83
N VAL A 138 -8.09 -13.87 -5.84
CA VAL A 138 -7.25 -12.81 -6.44
C VAL A 138 -6.18 -13.42 -7.33
N SER A 139 -5.67 -12.64 -8.28
CA SER A 139 -4.47 -12.95 -9.07
C SER A 139 -3.37 -11.96 -8.71
N VAL A 140 -2.30 -12.43 -8.08
CA VAL A 140 -1.22 -11.61 -7.50
C VAL A 140 0.15 -12.22 -7.80
N ARG A 141 1.21 -11.42 -7.71
CA ARG A 141 2.59 -11.91 -7.71
C ARG A 141 2.94 -12.31 -6.27
N PHE A 142 3.59 -13.45 -6.06
CA PHE A 142 4.25 -13.75 -4.79
C PHE A 142 5.75 -13.47 -4.94
N PRO A 143 6.34 -12.58 -4.11
CA PRO A 143 7.78 -12.32 -4.10
C PRO A 143 8.63 -13.55 -3.73
N CYS A 144 9.94 -13.44 -3.97
CA CYS A 144 10.86 -14.57 -3.96
C CYS A 144 12.19 -14.19 -3.27
N GLY A 145 12.11 -13.38 -2.21
CA GLY A 145 13.25 -12.86 -1.46
C GLY A 145 13.95 -11.68 -2.10
N ASP A 146 13.29 -11.01 -3.04
CA ASP A 146 13.90 -10.05 -3.95
C ASP A 146 13.57 -8.58 -3.64
N GLY A 147 13.01 -8.30 -2.47
CA GLY A 147 12.52 -6.96 -2.12
C GLY A 147 11.30 -6.55 -2.96
N ALA A 148 10.57 -7.54 -3.49
CA ALA A 148 9.30 -7.39 -4.22
C ALA A 148 9.19 -6.19 -5.20
N PRO A 149 10.17 -5.91 -6.08
CA PRO A 149 10.16 -4.72 -6.92
C PRO A 149 8.96 -4.66 -7.86
N ASN A 150 8.53 -3.42 -8.15
CA ASN A 150 7.39 -3.07 -9.01
C ASN A 150 7.52 -3.58 -10.46
N VAL A 151 8.74 -3.81 -10.94
CA VAL A 151 9.08 -4.36 -12.24
C VAL A 151 10.32 -5.25 -12.13
N ASN A 152 10.47 -6.18 -13.09
CA ASN A 152 11.65 -7.04 -13.22
C ASN A 152 12.01 -7.88 -11.97
N GLY A 153 11.07 -8.11 -11.05
CA GLY A 153 11.33 -9.03 -9.92
C GLY A 153 11.57 -10.47 -10.36
N PHE A 154 12.15 -11.28 -9.46
CA PHE A 154 12.56 -12.66 -9.74
C PHE A 154 11.45 -13.49 -10.40
N GLY A 155 11.82 -14.24 -11.44
CA GLY A 155 10.90 -15.04 -12.23
C GLY A 155 10.03 -14.26 -13.22
N SER A 156 10.23 -12.95 -13.39
CA SER A 156 9.62 -12.18 -14.49
C SER A 156 10.20 -12.61 -15.84
N LEU A 157 9.40 -12.55 -16.90
CA LEU A 157 9.90 -12.73 -18.27
C LEU A 157 10.41 -11.40 -18.80
N VAL A 158 11.54 -11.39 -19.50
CA VAL A 158 12.16 -10.17 -20.05
C VAL A 158 12.48 -10.32 -21.53
N THR A 159 12.40 -9.21 -22.27
CA THR A 159 12.98 -9.09 -23.61
C THR A 159 14.44 -8.64 -23.49
N SER A 160 15.25 -8.88 -24.52
CA SER A 160 16.50 -8.12 -24.68
C SER A 160 16.21 -6.63 -24.83
N VAL A 161 17.10 -5.78 -24.29
CA VAL A 161 17.10 -4.34 -24.57
C VAL A 161 17.31 -4.14 -26.08
N THR A 162 16.38 -3.45 -26.71
CA THR A 162 16.37 -3.24 -28.17
C THR A 162 16.46 -1.75 -28.46
N LYS A 163 17.48 -1.33 -29.21
CA LYS A 163 17.62 0.05 -29.65
C LYS A 163 16.62 0.35 -30.77
N VAL A 164 15.68 1.26 -30.51
CA VAL A 164 14.56 1.61 -31.38
C VAL A 164 14.64 3.08 -31.79
N VAL A 165 14.48 3.37 -33.07
CA VAL A 165 14.22 4.73 -33.56
C VAL A 165 12.72 4.88 -33.76
N VAL A 166 12.08 5.73 -32.97
CA VAL A 166 10.67 6.12 -33.12
C VAL A 166 10.61 7.24 -34.17
N SER A 167 9.91 6.97 -35.26
CA SER A 167 9.88 7.85 -36.45
C SER A 167 8.94 9.05 -36.34
N GLY A 168 8.00 9.05 -35.40
CA GLY A 168 6.88 10.00 -35.36
C GLY A 168 5.72 9.67 -36.30
N GLY A 169 5.81 8.57 -37.07
CA GLY A 169 4.75 8.08 -37.95
C GLY A 169 4.13 6.76 -37.47
N SER A 170 3.36 6.13 -38.35
CA SER A 170 2.88 4.76 -38.14
C SER A 170 4.05 3.77 -38.22
N GLN A 171 4.26 2.99 -37.17
CA GLN A 171 5.42 2.11 -37.05
C GLN A 171 5.03 0.81 -36.35
N LYS A 172 5.55 -0.31 -36.83
CA LYS A 172 5.40 -1.62 -36.21
C LYS A 172 6.74 -2.08 -35.65
N LEU A 173 6.73 -2.60 -34.43
CA LEU A 173 7.87 -3.22 -33.78
C LEU A 173 7.45 -4.59 -33.26
N GLU A 174 8.36 -5.56 -33.31
CA GLU A 174 8.16 -6.86 -32.70
C GLU A 174 9.23 -7.08 -31.63
N LEU A 175 8.80 -7.43 -30.43
CA LEU A 175 9.66 -7.77 -29.29
C LEU A 175 9.30 -9.17 -28.80
N THR A 176 10.30 -9.92 -28.36
CA THR A 176 10.12 -11.30 -27.90
C THR A 176 10.69 -11.44 -26.50
N PHE A 177 9.87 -11.89 -25.55
CA PHE A 177 10.36 -12.35 -24.26
C PHE A 177 11.23 -13.58 -24.50
N ASN A 178 12.52 -13.46 -24.20
CA ASN A 178 13.55 -14.44 -24.55
C ASN A 178 14.44 -14.82 -23.36
N ASN A 179 14.24 -14.21 -22.20
CA ASN A 179 14.92 -14.57 -20.96
C ASN A 179 13.98 -14.46 -19.74
N VAL A 180 14.41 -14.94 -18.58
CA VAL A 180 13.71 -14.82 -17.29
C VAL A 180 14.66 -14.17 -16.29
N THR A 181 14.15 -13.26 -15.46
CA THR A 181 14.90 -12.70 -14.33
C THR A 181 15.28 -13.82 -13.38
N VAL A 182 16.58 -14.06 -13.24
CA VAL A 182 17.14 -15.16 -12.45
C VAL A 182 16.78 -14.97 -10.98
N VAL A 183 16.31 -16.04 -10.33
CA VAL A 183 16.21 -16.10 -8.88
C VAL A 183 17.62 -16.23 -8.33
N GLU A 184 18.04 -15.35 -7.44
CA GLU A 184 19.36 -15.45 -6.81
C GLU A 184 19.60 -16.81 -6.14
N GLY A 185 20.87 -17.22 -6.11
CA GLY A 185 21.27 -18.51 -5.57
C GLY A 185 20.89 -18.65 -4.10
N LEU A 186 19.95 -19.55 -3.81
CA LEU A 186 19.54 -19.89 -2.45
C LEU A 186 20.71 -20.61 -1.72
N THR A 187 21.55 -19.83 -1.05
CA THR A 187 22.74 -20.33 -0.34
C THR A 187 22.42 -20.94 1.04
N GLY A 188 21.26 -20.59 1.58
CA GLY A 188 20.81 -21.02 2.90
C GLY A 188 20.29 -22.45 3.00
N LYS A 189 20.07 -22.86 4.25
CA LYS A 189 19.42 -24.13 4.62
C LYS A 189 18.00 -23.91 5.16
N GLU A 190 17.44 -22.72 4.95
CA GLU A 190 16.11 -22.39 5.40
C GLU A 190 15.03 -23.12 4.58
N ILE A 191 13.85 -23.30 5.17
CA ILE A 191 12.73 -24.00 4.53
C ILE A 191 12.02 -23.13 3.46
N GLY A 192 11.20 -23.73 2.60
CA GLY A 192 10.23 -22.96 1.79
C GLY A 192 10.74 -22.33 0.49
N GLY A 193 11.89 -22.77 -0.02
CA GLY A 193 12.43 -22.24 -1.28
C GLY A 193 12.85 -20.77 -1.16
N CYS A 194 12.54 -19.97 -2.19
CA CYS A 194 12.95 -18.57 -2.27
C CYS A 194 12.06 -17.58 -1.52
N ASN A 195 10.81 -17.94 -1.14
CA ASN A 195 9.93 -17.01 -0.41
C ASN A 195 10.66 -16.48 0.85
N GLN A 196 10.66 -15.16 1.07
CA GLN A 196 11.43 -14.44 2.09
C GLN A 196 12.96 -14.56 1.97
N GLY A 197 13.50 -14.97 0.81
CA GLY A 197 14.93 -15.24 0.60
C GLY A 197 15.41 -16.49 1.32
N ASN A 198 16.61 -16.98 1.03
CA ASN A 198 17.18 -18.17 1.70
C ASN A 198 18.70 -18.04 1.80
N TYR A 199 19.16 -17.52 2.93
CA TYR A 199 20.53 -17.05 3.09
C TYR A 199 21.35 -17.99 3.97
N ALA A 200 22.65 -18.12 3.67
CA ALA A 200 23.55 -18.91 4.48
C ALA A 200 23.86 -18.20 5.81
N ASP A 201 23.56 -18.88 6.93
CA ASP A 201 24.14 -18.54 8.23
C ASP A 201 25.66 -18.39 8.11
N THR A 202 26.20 -17.29 8.65
CA THR A 202 27.63 -17.17 8.90
C THR A 202 27.94 -17.75 10.30
N GLU A 203 29.15 -17.55 10.84
CA GLU A 203 29.40 -17.76 12.28
C GLU A 203 28.40 -16.98 13.17
N ARG A 204 27.90 -15.85 12.65
CA ARG A 204 27.69 -14.63 13.42
C ARG A 204 26.35 -13.92 13.09
N LEU A 205 25.90 -13.84 11.84
CA LEU A 205 24.51 -13.51 11.44
C LEU A 205 23.75 -14.81 11.22
N LYS A 206 22.56 -14.89 11.80
CA LYS A 206 21.67 -16.06 11.67
C LYS A 206 20.40 -15.69 10.95
N TYR A 207 19.99 -16.55 10.04
CA TYR A 207 18.75 -16.42 9.30
C TYR A 207 17.76 -17.45 9.84
N VAL A 208 16.59 -16.96 10.25
CA VAL A 208 15.49 -17.83 10.64
C VAL A 208 14.31 -17.63 9.71
N LYS A 209 13.67 -18.72 9.31
CA LYS A 209 12.46 -18.70 8.51
C LYS A 209 11.56 -19.85 8.91
N ILE A 210 10.28 -19.55 9.09
CA ILE A 210 9.24 -20.51 9.46
C ILE A 210 8.12 -20.52 8.44
N ARG A 211 7.47 -21.67 8.29
CA ARG A 211 6.19 -21.78 7.58
C ARG A 211 5.10 -21.30 8.54
N SER A 212 4.57 -20.11 8.32
CA SER A 212 3.47 -19.58 9.13
C SER A 212 2.23 -20.44 8.92
N LYS A 213 1.62 -20.97 9.99
CA LYS A 213 0.37 -21.72 9.87
C LYS A 213 -0.78 -20.76 9.60
N LYS A 214 -0.75 -19.57 10.21
CA LYS A 214 -1.78 -18.53 10.06
C LYS A 214 -1.84 -18.01 8.62
N LEU A 215 -0.70 -17.58 8.04
CA LEU A 215 -0.64 -17.11 6.65
C LEU A 215 -0.88 -18.22 5.64
N SER A 216 -0.34 -19.43 5.87
CA SER A 216 -0.55 -20.54 4.93
C SER A 216 -2.03 -20.95 4.86
N LYS A 217 -2.73 -20.92 6.01
CA LYS A 217 -4.18 -21.11 6.07
C LYS A 217 -4.91 -20.00 5.32
N PHE A 218 -4.54 -18.73 5.53
CA PHE A 218 -5.21 -17.59 4.89
C PHE A 218 -5.04 -17.60 3.37
N TRP A 219 -3.85 -17.85 2.83
CA TRP A 219 -3.56 -17.81 1.40
C TRP A 219 -3.85 -19.12 0.65
N GLY A 220 -4.11 -20.23 1.35
CA GLY A 220 -4.38 -21.53 0.73
C GLY A 220 -3.15 -22.21 0.11
N ARG A 221 -1.94 -21.70 0.39
CA ARG A 221 -0.63 -22.17 -0.08
C ARG A 221 0.41 -22.06 1.03
N ASP A 222 1.58 -22.62 0.83
CA ASP A 222 2.70 -22.44 1.76
C ASP A 222 3.18 -20.98 1.76
N MET A 223 3.16 -20.38 2.95
CA MET A 223 3.59 -19.01 3.22
C MET A 223 4.60 -18.99 4.37
N PHE A 224 5.57 -18.09 4.27
CA PHE A 224 6.72 -18.02 5.16
C PHE A 224 6.91 -16.60 5.70
N VAL A 225 7.40 -16.52 6.93
CA VAL A 225 7.96 -15.31 7.53
C VAL A 225 9.34 -15.67 8.09
N GLY A 226 10.26 -14.71 8.08
CA GLY A 226 11.60 -14.90 8.60
C GLY A 226 12.11 -13.71 9.37
N ALA A 227 13.35 -13.80 9.82
CA ALA A 227 14.11 -12.70 10.37
C ALA A 227 15.59 -12.90 10.11
N ASN A 228 16.31 -11.78 10.14
CA ASN A 228 17.75 -11.67 10.18
C ASN A 228 18.12 -11.34 11.62
N ILE A 229 18.80 -12.27 12.31
CA ILE A 229 19.15 -12.14 13.72
C ILE A 229 20.61 -11.71 13.80
N ASN A 230 20.82 -10.39 13.83
CA ASN A 230 22.14 -9.83 14.06
C ASN A 230 22.43 -9.79 15.57
N HIS A 231 23.06 -10.85 16.06
CA HIS A 231 23.86 -10.76 17.28
C HIS A 231 25.33 -10.51 16.95
N TRP A 232 25.82 -10.81 15.73
CA TRP A 232 27.27 -10.85 15.50
C TRP A 232 27.90 -10.67 14.08
N ALA A 233 27.31 -10.93 12.88
CA ALA A 233 27.95 -10.64 11.54
C ALA A 233 27.37 -11.22 10.23
N GLY A 234 26.92 -10.37 9.30
CA GLY A 234 26.70 -10.67 7.88
C GLY A 234 26.42 -9.38 7.09
N SER A 235 26.47 -9.42 5.75
CA SER A 235 27.01 -8.31 4.92
C SER A 235 26.34 -6.93 5.04
N ASP A 236 25.05 -6.85 5.31
CA ASP A 236 24.38 -5.60 5.71
C ASP A 236 23.31 -5.90 6.76
N GLY A 237 23.48 -5.32 7.94
CA GLY A 237 22.56 -5.38 9.07
C GLY A 237 22.30 -4.00 9.66
N ALA A 238 21.41 -3.95 10.67
CA ALA A 238 21.00 -2.70 11.30
C ALA A 238 22.18 -1.79 11.71
N TYR A 239 22.00 -0.48 11.51
CA TYR A 239 23.00 0.58 11.75
C TYR A 239 24.29 0.48 10.93
N GLY A 240 24.22 -0.14 9.74
CA GLY A 240 25.38 -0.35 8.86
C GLY A 240 26.30 -1.45 9.36
N TYR A 241 25.78 -2.40 10.14
CA TYR A 241 26.52 -3.60 10.49
C TYR A 241 26.97 -4.32 9.21
N GLY A 242 28.24 -4.72 9.10
CA GLY A 242 28.78 -5.45 7.93
C GLY A 242 29.43 -4.54 6.88
N THR A 243 28.86 -3.36 6.61
CA THR A 243 29.44 -2.33 5.73
C THR A 243 30.23 -1.24 6.47
N ASN A 244 29.83 -0.88 7.69
CA ASN A 244 30.59 0.00 8.57
C ASN A 244 31.56 -0.82 9.42
N GLU A 245 32.79 -0.98 8.93
CA GLU A 245 33.87 -1.73 9.60
C GLU A 245 34.06 -1.32 11.07
N LYS A 246 34.04 -0.01 11.38
CA LYS A 246 34.25 0.48 12.75
C LYS A 246 33.14 0.08 13.71
N PHE A 247 31.89 0.16 13.26
CA PHE A 247 30.75 -0.28 14.06
C PHE A 247 30.76 -1.80 14.24
N THR A 248 30.98 -2.53 13.14
CA THR A 248 31.08 -4.00 13.09
C THR A 248 32.12 -4.54 14.08
N VAL A 249 33.36 -4.04 14.03
CA VAL A 249 34.45 -4.50 14.91
C VAL A 249 34.16 -4.21 16.39
N ALA A 250 33.60 -3.04 16.71
CA ALA A 250 33.26 -2.66 18.09
C ALA A 250 32.06 -3.46 18.64
N TRP A 251 31.03 -3.68 17.83
CA TRP A 251 29.89 -4.54 18.17
C TRP A 251 30.34 -5.97 18.45
N ASP A 252 31.19 -6.53 17.59
CA ASP A 252 31.67 -7.91 17.70
C ASP A 252 32.62 -8.11 18.88
N ALA A 253 33.40 -7.09 19.23
CA ALA A 253 34.23 -7.08 20.44
C ALA A 253 33.40 -6.96 21.73
N GLY A 254 32.15 -6.49 21.65
CA GLY A 254 31.34 -6.14 22.81
C GLY A 254 31.87 -4.91 23.58
N GLU A 255 32.70 -4.09 22.94
CA GLU A 255 33.34 -2.91 23.53
C GLU A 255 33.31 -1.73 22.55
N ILE A 256 32.83 -0.60 23.05
CA ILE A 256 32.78 0.67 22.32
C ILE A 256 34.10 1.39 22.60
N PRO A 257 34.90 1.67 21.54
CA PRO A 257 36.27 2.14 21.71
C PRO A 257 36.34 3.54 22.31
N ALA A 258 37.45 3.81 23.00
CA ALA A 258 37.74 5.14 23.51
C ALA A 258 37.80 6.19 22.38
N THR A 259 37.36 7.41 22.69
CA THR A 259 37.53 8.59 21.83
C THR A 259 38.40 9.62 22.55
N ASN A 260 38.78 10.70 21.87
CA ASN A 260 39.45 11.85 22.50
C ASN A 260 38.60 12.54 23.59
N ARG A 261 37.35 12.11 23.82
CA ARG A 261 36.41 12.67 24.81
C ARG A 261 35.84 11.65 25.80
N THR A 262 35.98 10.34 25.53
CA THR A 262 35.32 9.26 26.30
C THR A 262 36.26 8.06 26.45
N ALA A 263 36.25 7.44 27.63
CA ALA A 263 36.91 6.15 27.82
C ALA A 263 36.22 5.03 27.02
N ALA A 264 36.93 3.93 26.79
CA ALA A 264 36.33 2.71 26.28
C ALA A 264 35.33 2.15 27.31
N ARG A 265 34.25 1.52 26.82
CA ARG A 265 33.13 1.06 27.65
C ARG A 265 32.40 -0.11 27.01
N PRO A 266 31.69 -0.97 27.77
CA PRO A 266 30.95 -2.10 27.21
C PRO A 266 29.92 -1.67 26.16
N ALA A 267 29.73 -2.50 25.13
CA ALA A 267 28.61 -2.36 24.20
C ALA A 267 27.31 -2.91 24.81
N PRO A 268 26.15 -2.30 24.50
CA PRO A 268 24.84 -2.81 24.89
C PRO A 268 24.58 -4.24 24.42
N LYS A 269 24.00 -5.07 25.29
CA LYS A 269 23.83 -6.52 25.04
C LYS A 269 22.46 -6.84 24.44
N PHE A 270 22.32 -6.63 23.13
CA PHE A 270 21.09 -6.94 22.37
C PHE A 270 21.30 -8.04 21.32
N ILE A 271 20.21 -8.73 20.97
CA ILE A 271 20.05 -9.21 19.60
C ILE A 271 19.32 -8.12 18.81
N MET A 272 19.77 -7.81 17.60
CA MET A 272 18.99 -7.01 16.65
C MET A 272 18.22 -7.98 15.75
N VAL A 273 16.95 -7.67 15.50
CA VAL A 273 16.03 -8.54 14.74
C VAL A 273 15.39 -7.71 13.65
N SER A 274 15.79 -7.94 12.39
CA SER A 274 15.09 -7.38 11.22
C SER A 274 14.15 -8.46 10.69
N PHE A 275 12.84 -8.23 10.71
CA PHE A 275 11.89 -9.20 10.18
C PHE A 275 11.92 -9.24 8.64
N ARG A 276 11.63 -10.42 8.08
CA ARG A 276 11.40 -10.64 6.65
C ARG A 276 9.94 -11.05 6.49
N HIS A 277 9.15 -10.15 5.92
CA HIS A 277 7.73 -10.35 5.67
C HIS A 277 7.25 -9.67 4.38
N GLU A 278 7.98 -9.88 3.27
CA GLU A 278 7.48 -9.52 1.93
C GLU A 278 6.11 -10.15 1.68
N SER A 279 5.24 -9.43 0.96
CA SER A 279 3.85 -9.79 0.77
C SER A 279 3.44 -9.77 -0.70
N PRO A 280 2.27 -10.33 -1.08
CA PRO A 280 1.81 -10.31 -2.48
C PRO A 280 1.39 -8.93 -3.01
N TYR A 281 1.73 -7.86 -2.28
CA TYR A 281 1.37 -6.47 -2.53
C TYR A 281 2.54 -5.50 -2.35
N TYR A 282 3.58 -5.84 -1.58
CA TYR A 282 4.71 -4.96 -1.24
C TYR A 282 5.94 -5.74 -0.77
N ASP A 283 7.07 -5.07 -0.57
CA ASP A 283 8.32 -5.64 -0.03
C ASP A 283 8.24 -5.95 1.47
N ASP A 284 7.25 -5.37 2.16
CA ASP A 284 6.86 -5.72 3.52
C ASP A 284 5.37 -6.09 3.67
N SER A 285 4.87 -6.07 4.92
CA SER A 285 3.47 -6.34 5.29
C SER A 285 2.87 -5.36 6.30
N TYR A 286 3.55 -4.24 6.57
CA TYR A 286 3.31 -3.31 7.69
C TYR A 286 3.30 -3.99 9.08
N ALA A 287 3.85 -5.21 9.18
CA ALA A 287 3.89 -6.08 10.35
C ALA A 287 2.57 -6.22 11.13
N VAL A 288 1.41 -6.03 10.48
CA VAL A 288 0.07 -6.02 11.10
C VAL A 288 -0.91 -7.01 10.44
N ASN A 289 -2.06 -7.21 11.06
CA ASN A 289 -3.17 -7.97 10.49
C ASN A 289 -4.02 -7.08 9.59
N THR A 290 -4.21 -7.48 8.33
CA THR A 290 -5.03 -6.74 7.36
C THR A 290 -5.95 -7.65 6.56
N ALA A 291 -7.10 -7.14 6.14
CA ALA A 291 -8.09 -7.94 5.40
C ALA A 291 -7.60 -8.40 4.01
N ASN A 292 -6.58 -7.75 3.45
CA ASN A 292 -6.05 -8.06 2.11
C ASN A 292 -4.76 -8.90 2.16
N LEU A 293 -3.83 -8.60 3.07
CA LEU A 293 -2.55 -9.32 3.21
C LEU A 293 -2.68 -10.58 4.08
N GLY A 294 -3.61 -10.55 5.05
CA GLY A 294 -3.83 -11.64 6.00
C GLY A 294 -3.27 -11.36 7.39
N PRO A 295 -3.18 -12.40 8.24
CA PRO A 295 -2.73 -12.29 9.64
C PRO A 295 -1.20 -12.20 9.77
N TYR A 296 -0.55 -11.20 9.15
CA TYR A 296 0.91 -11.05 9.18
C TYR A 296 1.43 -10.66 10.57
N GLY A 297 0.86 -9.64 11.20
CA GLY A 297 1.19 -9.29 12.58
C GLY A 297 0.96 -10.44 13.57
N ASP A 298 -0.10 -11.23 13.37
CA ASP A 298 -0.37 -12.44 14.14
C ASP A 298 0.64 -13.58 13.90
N ALA A 299 1.22 -13.67 12.70
CA ALA A 299 2.26 -14.65 12.35
C ALA A 299 3.64 -14.24 12.88
N ILE A 300 3.98 -12.95 12.81
CA ILE A 300 5.20 -12.40 13.37
C ILE A 300 5.17 -12.54 14.91
N ASN A 301 4.12 -12.00 15.53
CA ASN A 301 4.05 -11.87 16.98
C ASN A 301 3.79 -13.19 17.72
N ASP A 302 2.93 -14.07 17.17
CA ASP A 302 2.52 -15.30 17.87
C ASP A 302 3.15 -16.60 17.28
N GLU A 303 3.87 -16.54 16.15
CA GLU A 303 4.60 -17.71 15.59
C GLU A 303 6.12 -17.47 15.48
N LEU A 304 6.56 -16.36 14.87
CA LEU A 304 7.98 -16.09 14.60
C LEU A 304 8.76 -15.65 15.84
N ILE A 305 8.25 -14.68 16.61
CA ILE A 305 8.91 -14.22 17.85
C ILE A 305 9.12 -15.39 18.82
N PRO A 306 8.10 -16.22 19.17
CA PRO A 306 8.33 -17.41 20.00
C PRO A 306 9.35 -18.40 19.44
N TYR A 307 9.47 -18.52 18.11
CA TYR A 307 10.48 -19.37 17.46
C TYR A 307 11.90 -18.82 17.62
N ILE A 308 12.08 -17.49 17.56
CA ILE A 308 13.32 -16.77 17.83
C ILE A 308 13.69 -16.93 19.31
N GLU A 309 12.78 -16.61 20.23
CA GLU A 309 13.01 -16.71 21.68
C GLU A 309 13.29 -18.15 22.14
N GLY A 310 12.87 -19.16 21.37
CA GLY A 310 13.21 -20.57 21.57
C GLY A 310 14.64 -20.96 21.17
N ARG A 311 15.39 -20.10 20.46
CA ARG A 311 16.74 -20.36 19.93
C ARG A 311 17.79 -19.39 20.45
N PHE A 312 17.42 -18.13 20.61
CA PHE A 312 18.29 -17.06 21.08
C PHE A 312 18.00 -16.77 22.55
N LYS A 313 19.03 -16.37 23.31
CA LYS A 313 18.93 -16.10 24.75
C LYS A 313 18.31 -14.73 25.01
N THR A 314 17.04 -14.55 24.63
CA THR A 314 16.29 -13.32 24.85
C THR A 314 15.66 -13.27 26.24
N ILE A 315 15.37 -12.05 26.71
CA ILE A 315 14.47 -11.83 27.84
C ILE A 315 13.04 -11.78 27.27
N ARG A 316 12.20 -12.75 27.62
CA ARG A 316 10.86 -12.92 27.05
C ARG A 316 9.80 -12.03 27.72
N ALA A 317 10.06 -10.73 27.85
CA ALA A 317 9.18 -9.79 28.52
C ALA A 317 9.10 -8.45 27.77
N PRO A 318 7.97 -7.70 27.82
CA PRO A 318 7.80 -6.48 27.04
C PRO A 318 8.90 -5.44 27.25
N TYR A 319 9.34 -5.23 28.50
CA TYR A 319 10.41 -4.28 28.82
C TYR A 319 11.75 -4.54 28.12
N ALA A 320 11.95 -5.74 27.54
CA ALA A 320 13.15 -6.12 26.81
C ALA A 320 12.91 -6.36 25.30
N ARG A 321 11.72 -6.00 24.77
CA ARG A 321 11.42 -6.01 23.34
C ARG A 321 11.11 -4.59 22.88
N ILE A 322 12.12 -3.95 22.30
CA ILE A 322 12.04 -2.57 21.82
C ILE A 322 11.85 -2.57 20.31
N GLN A 323 10.95 -1.72 19.83
CA GLN A 323 10.70 -1.51 18.41
C GLN A 323 11.50 -0.31 17.91
N ASP A 324 12.08 -0.44 16.72
CA ASP A 324 12.83 0.61 16.01
C ASP A 324 12.58 0.44 14.52
N GLY A 325 12.52 1.56 13.81
CA GLY A 325 12.39 1.60 12.36
C GLY A 325 12.36 3.02 11.84
N GLY A 326 12.74 3.16 10.58
CA GLY A 326 12.62 4.39 9.79
C GLY A 326 11.50 4.27 8.75
N SER A 327 10.88 5.38 8.34
CA SER A 327 9.91 5.42 7.23
C SER A 327 8.73 4.46 7.46
N THR A 328 8.37 3.60 6.52
CA THR A 328 7.39 2.51 6.73
C THR A 328 7.69 1.68 7.99
N GLY A 329 8.93 1.22 8.20
CA GLY A 329 9.34 0.52 9.43
C GLY A 329 9.20 1.39 10.69
N GLY A 330 9.27 2.71 10.55
CA GLY A 330 8.99 3.66 11.63
C GLY A 330 7.52 3.64 12.04
N TRP A 331 6.61 3.51 11.07
CA TRP A 331 5.17 3.27 11.33
C TRP A 331 4.94 1.88 11.92
N GLU A 332 5.57 0.83 11.37
CA GLU A 332 5.47 -0.54 11.92
C GLU A 332 5.87 -0.60 13.39
N SER A 333 6.96 0.10 13.75
CA SER A 333 7.53 0.18 15.10
C SER A 333 6.52 0.74 16.12
N ILE A 334 5.92 1.89 15.83
CA ILE A 334 4.91 2.51 16.70
C ILE A 334 3.57 1.75 16.66
N ALA A 335 3.13 1.29 15.49
CA ALA A 335 1.91 0.50 15.34
C ALA A 335 1.97 -0.80 16.16
N ASN A 336 3.09 -1.51 16.15
CA ASN A 336 3.26 -2.73 16.94
C ASN A 336 3.23 -2.44 18.45
N VAL A 337 3.78 -1.33 18.93
CA VAL A 337 3.66 -0.95 20.35
C VAL A 337 2.24 -0.53 20.71
N ILE A 338 1.55 0.24 19.85
CA ILE A 338 0.14 0.65 20.05
C ILE A 338 -0.81 -0.56 20.05
N TYR A 339 -0.61 -1.53 19.16
CA TYR A 339 -1.47 -2.71 19.05
C TYR A 339 -1.05 -3.86 19.97
N ARG A 340 0.22 -3.95 20.38
CA ARG A 340 0.75 -4.99 21.29
C ARG A 340 1.51 -4.42 22.50
N PRO A 341 0.89 -3.58 23.38
CA PRO A 341 1.53 -3.18 24.65
C PRO A 341 1.83 -4.39 25.55
N ASP A 342 1.10 -5.49 25.36
CA ASP A 342 1.30 -6.79 26.00
C ASP A 342 2.59 -7.53 25.56
N LEU A 343 3.21 -7.11 24.46
CA LEU A 343 4.37 -7.79 23.85
C LEU A 343 5.62 -6.91 23.77
N PHE A 344 5.46 -5.60 23.53
CA PHE A 344 6.55 -4.65 23.30
C PHE A 344 6.61 -3.54 24.35
N GLY A 345 7.82 -3.11 24.69
CA GLY A 345 8.09 -2.17 25.77
C GLY A 345 8.01 -0.71 25.33
N ALA A 346 8.67 -0.34 24.24
CA ALA A 346 8.67 1.00 23.69
C ALA A 346 9.00 0.97 22.19
N CYS A 347 8.62 2.03 21.48
CA CYS A 347 9.04 2.30 20.10
C CYS A 347 9.94 3.54 20.06
N PHE A 348 11.02 3.47 19.28
CA PHE A 348 11.82 4.62 18.86
C PHE A 348 11.62 4.81 17.36
N SER A 349 10.49 5.41 16.97
CA SER A 349 10.09 5.56 15.58
C SER A 349 10.75 6.77 14.91
N SER A 350 11.26 6.55 13.72
CA SER A 350 12.06 7.52 12.98
C SER A 350 11.36 7.90 11.67
N TYR A 351 11.03 9.18 11.51
CA TYR A 351 10.37 9.77 10.32
C TYR A 351 9.29 8.84 9.70
N PRO A 352 8.31 8.39 10.50
CA PRO A 352 7.42 7.29 10.11
C PRO A 352 6.46 7.69 8.98
N ASP A 353 5.93 6.69 8.26
CA ASP A 353 4.71 6.89 7.44
C ASP A 353 3.60 7.55 8.28
N SER A 354 2.65 8.21 7.61
CA SER A 354 1.73 9.14 8.30
C SER A 354 0.96 8.47 9.44
N LEU A 355 1.10 9.04 10.64
CA LEU A 355 0.44 8.57 11.86
C LEU A 355 -1.02 9.04 11.98
N ASP A 356 -1.46 9.92 11.07
CA ASP A 356 -2.76 10.58 11.03
C ASP A 356 -3.21 10.82 9.57
N PHE A 357 -4.50 10.68 9.25
CA PHE A 357 -5.05 10.84 7.89
C PHE A 357 -6.08 11.99 7.74
N HIS A 358 -6.10 13.00 8.63
CA HIS A 358 -7.14 14.05 8.64
C HIS A 358 -6.92 15.21 7.65
N HIS A 359 -5.82 15.24 6.88
CA HIS A 359 -5.47 16.33 5.94
C HIS A 359 -5.57 15.88 4.47
N GLY A 360 -6.10 16.72 3.56
CA GLY A 360 -6.01 16.45 2.11
C GLY A 360 -6.82 17.34 1.15
N SER A 361 -6.14 17.96 0.18
CA SER A 361 -6.56 18.22 -1.23
C SER A 361 -5.44 18.97 -1.97
N PHE A 362 -5.29 18.76 -3.30
CA PHE A 362 -4.06 19.05 -4.10
C PHE A 362 -2.77 18.92 -3.29
N VAL A 363 -2.35 17.67 -3.11
CA VAL A 363 -1.31 17.32 -2.15
C VAL A 363 0.02 17.18 -2.91
N PRO A 364 1.04 18.01 -2.63
CA PRO A 364 2.42 17.68 -2.99
C PRO A 364 2.83 16.44 -2.21
N SER A 365 3.61 15.56 -2.81
CA SER A 365 3.94 14.26 -2.22
C SER A 365 5.42 14.09 -1.98
N ILE A 366 6.25 14.51 -2.94
CA ILE A 366 7.71 14.49 -2.81
C ILE A 366 8.23 15.91 -2.95
N ARG A 367 9.13 16.30 -2.05
CA ARG A 367 9.87 17.56 -2.09
C ARG A 367 11.35 17.42 -1.77
N THR A 368 12.10 18.40 -2.24
CA THR A 368 13.46 18.70 -1.81
C THR A 368 13.57 20.16 -1.36
N HIS A 369 14.74 20.56 -0.85
CA HIS A 369 15.02 21.93 -0.43
C HIS A 369 16.30 22.44 -1.09
N VAL A 370 16.18 23.51 -1.87
CA VAL A 370 17.30 24.15 -2.58
C VAL A 370 17.49 25.56 -2.01
N ASN A 371 18.67 25.82 -1.43
CA ASN A 371 19.01 27.09 -0.79
C ASN A 371 17.94 27.56 0.23
N GLY A 372 17.37 26.64 1.01
CA GLY A 372 16.32 26.92 2.00
C GLY A 372 14.91 27.12 1.42
N THR A 373 14.72 26.97 0.11
CA THR A 373 13.40 27.03 -0.55
C THR A 373 12.90 25.61 -0.84
N GLU A 374 11.66 25.31 -0.45
CA GLU A 374 10.99 24.07 -0.82
C GLU A 374 10.78 23.99 -2.33
N VAL A 375 11.04 22.81 -2.91
CA VAL A 375 10.79 22.49 -4.32
C VAL A 375 9.97 21.20 -4.36
N VAL A 376 8.75 21.26 -4.88
CA VAL A 376 7.90 20.08 -5.11
C VAL A 376 8.45 19.31 -6.32
N GLU A 377 8.82 18.06 -6.10
CA GLU A 377 9.36 17.15 -7.12
C GLU A 377 8.27 16.24 -7.70
N SER A 378 7.29 15.86 -6.88
CA SER A 378 6.12 15.09 -7.33
C SER A 378 4.87 15.41 -6.51
N THR A 379 3.70 15.26 -7.15
CA THR A 379 2.37 15.36 -6.52
C THR A 379 1.72 13.99 -6.42
N VAL A 380 0.77 13.83 -5.50
CA VAL A 380 0.04 12.56 -5.31
C VAL A 380 -0.61 12.07 -6.62
N ALA A 381 -1.05 12.99 -7.49
CA ALA A 381 -1.61 12.64 -8.79
C ALA A 381 -0.55 12.02 -9.74
N GLN A 382 0.66 12.55 -9.75
CA GLN A 382 1.77 12.04 -10.58
C GLN A 382 2.17 10.64 -10.14
N GLU A 383 2.32 10.40 -8.84
CA GLU A 383 2.61 9.06 -8.30
C GLU A 383 1.49 8.07 -8.59
N ASN A 384 0.22 8.45 -8.42
CA ASN A 384 -0.89 7.57 -8.71
C ASN A 384 -0.97 7.19 -10.20
N HIS A 385 -0.57 8.07 -11.12
CA HIS A 385 -0.47 7.77 -12.56
C HIS A 385 0.76 6.91 -12.88
N TRP A 386 1.91 7.22 -12.28
CA TRP A 386 3.13 6.42 -12.41
C TRP A 386 2.91 4.99 -11.92
N GLU A 387 2.39 4.79 -10.70
CA GLU A 387 2.05 3.47 -10.15
C GLU A 387 1.06 2.69 -11.01
N LEU A 388 0.08 3.37 -11.62
CA LEU A 388 -0.91 2.75 -12.49
C LEU A 388 -0.30 2.20 -13.79
N SER A 389 0.95 2.55 -14.10
CA SER A 389 1.77 1.88 -15.13
C SER A 389 2.34 0.54 -14.63
N PHE A 390 2.59 0.37 -13.34
CA PHE A 390 3.11 -0.87 -12.73
C PHE A 390 2.03 -1.82 -12.19
N GLY A 391 0.82 -1.34 -11.86
CA GLY A 391 -0.24 -2.19 -11.31
C GLY A 391 -1.67 -1.67 -11.50
N THR A 392 -2.63 -2.55 -11.22
CA THR A 392 -4.08 -2.28 -11.16
C THR A 392 -4.68 -3.13 -10.05
N LYS A 393 -5.85 -2.77 -9.49
CA LYS A 393 -6.48 -3.47 -8.35
C LYS A 393 -5.60 -3.47 -7.10
N SER A 394 -4.94 -2.34 -6.86
CA SER A 394 -3.88 -2.15 -5.87
C SER A 394 -2.80 -3.25 -5.89
N ARG A 395 -1.97 -3.32 -6.94
CA ARG A 395 -0.94 -4.37 -7.14
C ARG A 395 0.34 -3.82 -7.80
N SER A 396 0.63 -2.53 -7.66
CA SER A 396 1.80 -1.89 -8.26
C SER A 396 3.11 -2.27 -7.56
N PHE A 397 3.06 -2.74 -6.31
CA PHE A 397 4.22 -2.86 -5.40
C PHE A 397 4.88 -1.50 -5.11
N ASN A 398 4.08 -0.46 -4.92
CA ASN A 398 4.52 0.89 -4.54
C ASN A 398 3.58 1.48 -3.45
N GLN A 399 3.99 2.61 -2.90
CA GLN A 399 3.48 3.22 -1.66
C GLN A 399 1.94 3.35 -1.57
N TRP A 400 1.29 3.93 -2.59
CA TRP A 400 -0.16 4.16 -2.56
C TRP A 400 -0.95 2.85 -2.65
N ASP A 401 -0.47 1.88 -3.40
CA ASP A 401 -1.10 0.56 -3.50
C ASP A 401 -0.92 -0.30 -2.25
N VAL A 402 0.22 -0.22 -1.55
CA VAL A 402 0.35 -0.89 -0.25
C VAL A 402 -0.51 -0.25 0.82
N TRP A 403 -0.60 1.09 0.89
CA TRP A 403 -1.52 1.78 1.82
C TRP A 403 -2.99 1.37 1.56
N ASN A 404 -3.41 1.27 0.29
CA ASN A 404 -4.71 0.72 -0.08
C ASN A 404 -4.92 -0.71 0.45
N ALA A 405 -3.89 -1.57 0.37
CA ALA A 405 -3.97 -2.96 0.79
C ALA A 405 -3.89 -3.15 2.32
N VAL A 406 -3.12 -2.32 3.02
CA VAL A 406 -2.90 -2.41 4.47
C VAL A 406 -4.01 -1.73 5.24
N PHE A 407 -4.28 -0.45 4.95
CA PHE A 407 -5.23 0.37 5.70
C PHE A 407 -6.67 0.14 5.25
N GLY A 408 -6.87 -0.30 3.99
CA GLY A 408 -8.18 -0.58 3.43
C GLY A 408 -8.77 -1.96 3.79
N VAL A 409 -10.06 -2.11 3.46
CA VAL A 409 -10.79 -3.38 3.47
C VAL A 409 -10.79 -4.02 2.08
N GLN A 410 -11.30 -5.25 1.95
CA GLN A 410 -11.57 -5.82 0.62
C GLN A 410 -12.75 -5.10 -0.06
N GLY A 411 -12.68 -4.96 -1.38
CA GLY A 411 -13.78 -4.61 -2.28
C GLY A 411 -14.49 -5.86 -2.84
N TYR A 412 -15.64 -5.67 -3.49
CA TYR A 412 -16.47 -6.75 -4.03
C TYR A 412 -15.80 -7.51 -5.19
N ASN A 413 -14.80 -6.89 -5.82
CA ASN A 413 -13.90 -7.52 -6.78
C ASN A 413 -12.83 -8.44 -6.15
N ASN A 414 -12.79 -8.58 -4.81
CA ASN A 414 -11.83 -9.35 -3.98
C ASN A 414 -10.44 -8.70 -3.74
N TYR A 415 -10.16 -7.56 -4.35
CA TYR A 415 -8.92 -6.80 -4.17
C TYR A 415 -9.14 -5.69 -3.12
N PRO A 416 -8.11 -4.91 -2.73
CA PRO A 416 -8.31 -3.77 -1.84
C PRO A 416 -9.39 -2.80 -2.36
N LEU A 417 -10.19 -2.26 -1.45
CA LEU A 417 -11.20 -1.25 -1.76
C LEU A 417 -10.51 0.12 -1.92
N GLU A 418 -10.09 0.40 -3.15
CA GLU A 418 -9.53 1.69 -3.58
C GLU A 418 -10.45 2.86 -3.12
N PRO A 419 -9.97 3.78 -2.26
CA PRO A 419 -10.72 4.90 -1.70
C PRO A 419 -10.65 6.19 -2.53
N TRP A 420 -9.91 6.18 -3.64
CA TRP A 420 -10.03 7.17 -4.71
C TRP A 420 -9.82 6.53 -6.08
N ASP A 421 -10.26 7.22 -7.13
CA ASP A 421 -9.89 6.89 -8.50
C ASP A 421 -8.48 7.42 -8.82
N LYS A 422 -7.51 6.53 -9.08
CA LYS A 422 -6.13 6.94 -9.42
C LYS A 422 -6.03 7.86 -10.64
N VAL A 423 -6.97 7.76 -11.58
CA VAL A 423 -6.95 8.57 -12.82
C VAL A 423 -7.63 9.91 -12.61
N THR A 424 -8.82 9.93 -12.01
CA THR A 424 -9.65 11.15 -11.91
C THR A 424 -9.52 11.90 -10.59
N GLY A 425 -8.83 11.34 -9.58
CA GLY A 425 -8.76 11.91 -8.23
C GLY A 425 -10.10 11.94 -7.48
N GLU A 426 -11.11 11.17 -7.94
CA GLU A 426 -12.43 11.12 -7.29
C GLU A 426 -12.32 10.34 -5.98
N ILE A 427 -12.33 11.04 -4.84
CA ILE A 427 -12.28 10.44 -3.50
C ILE A 427 -13.64 9.81 -3.16
N TYR A 428 -13.62 8.67 -2.48
CA TYR A 428 -14.77 7.91 -2.02
C TYR A 428 -14.80 7.88 -0.48
N PRO A 429 -15.48 8.83 0.21
CA PRO A 429 -15.39 8.98 1.66
C PRO A 429 -15.75 7.71 2.44
N GLU A 430 -16.76 6.95 2.02
CA GLU A 430 -17.14 5.67 2.64
C GLU A 430 -16.03 4.61 2.62
N ALA A 431 -15.09 4.68 1.68
CA ALA A 431 -13.92 3.80 1.64
C ALA A 431 -12.75 4.35 2.48
N VAL A 432 -12.59 5.68 2.57
CA VAL A 432 -11.62 6.32 3.48
C VAL A 432 -11.98 6.04 4.95
N GLU A 433 -13.27 6.02 5.29
CA GLU A 433 -13.75 5.68 6.64
C GLU A 433 -13.25 4.31 7.15
N HIS A 434 -12.95 3.37 6.24
CA HIS A 434 -12.41 2.07 6.59
C HIS A 434 -10.94 2.09 7.03
N TRP A 435 -10.19 3.18 6.81
CA TRP A 435 -8.78 3.34 7.20
C TRP A 435 -8.60 3.75 8.67
N LYS A 436 -9.66 4.22 9.33
CA LYS A 436 -9.66 4.67 10.73
C LYS A 436 -9.06 3.70 11.78
N PRO A 437 -9.07 2.37 11.61
CA PRO A 437 -8.35 1.46 12.53
C PRO A 437 -6.83 1.58 12.46
N PHE A 438 -6.29 2.13 11.36
CA PHE A 438 -4.86 2.26 11.05
C PHE A 438 -4.36 3.71 11.09
N ASP A 439 -5.25 4.70 11.10
CA ASP A 439 -4.92 6.03 11.62
C ASP A 439 -4.58 5.89 13.12
N LEU A 440 -3.30 5.97 13.46
CA LEU A 440 -2.80 5.66 14.79
C LEU A 440 -3.19 6.75 15.80
N SER A 441 -3.33 7.99 15.37
CA SER A 441 -3.85 9.07 16.22
C SER A 441 -5.31 8.80 16.62
N ASN A 442 -6.14 8.43 15.65
CA ASN A 442 -7.54 8.07 15.86
C ASN A 442 -7.65 6.79 16.70
N TYR A 443 -6.80 5.79 16.45
CA TYR A 443 -6.79 4.55 17.20
C TYR A 443 -6.46 4.76 18.68
N VAL A 444 -5.41 5.55 18.98
CA VAL A 444 -5.01 5.88 20.35
C VAL A 444 -6.10 6.70 21.04
N VAL A 445 -6.59 7.78 20.41
CA VAL A 445 -7.63 8.65 21.00
C VAL A 445 -8.92 7.87 21.28
N ALA A 446 -9.38 7.03 20.35
CA ALA A 446 -10.59 6.23 20.51
C ALA A 446 -10.47 5.13 21.59
N ASN A 447 -9.25 4.72 21.95
CA ASN A 447 -8.99 3.69 22.95
C ASN A 447 -8.30 4.21 24.22
N PHE A 448 -8.11 5.52 24.35
CA PHE A 448 -7.31 6.13 25.42
C PHE A 448 -7.86 5.77 26.80
N ASN A 449 -9.17 6.00 27.00
CA ASN A 449 -9.92 5.66 28.21
C ASN A 449 -10.97 4.55 27.95
N SER A 450 -10.75 3.69 26.94
CA SER A 450 -11.63 2.54 26.70
C SER A 450 -11.25 1.37 27.63
N PRO A 451 -11.95 0.22 27.61
CA PRO A 451 -11.52 -0.98 28.33
C PRO A 451 -10.12 -1.51 27.95
N ARG A 452 -9.47 -0.95 26.91
CA ARG A 452 -8.06 -1.22 26.57
C ARG A 452 -7.07 -0.34 27.32
N ASP A 453 -7.53 0.78 27.89
CA ASP A 453 -6.77 1.76 28.66
C ASP A 453 -5.41 2.11 28.01
N LEU A 454 -5.44 2.47 26.72
CA LEU A 454 -4.21 2.78 26.00
C LEU A 454 -3.50 4.02 26.55
N GLY A 455 -4.24 4.93 27.19
CA GLY A 455 -3.67 6.09 27.88
C GLY A 455 -2.69 5.69 28.99
N THR A 456 -3.04 4.70 29.80
CA THR A 456 -2.16 4.12 30.82
C THR A 456 -1.16 3.13 30.23
N ALA A 457 -1.57 2.29 29.27
CA ALA A 457 -0.73 1.22 28.73
C ALA A 457 0.47 1.75 27.91
N LEU A 458 0.35 2.92 27.28
CA LEU A 458 1.38 3.49 26.40
C LEU A 458 2.15 4.67 27.01
N ALA A 459 1.80 5.12 28.21
CA ALA A 459 2.46 6.23 28.90
C ALA A 459 3.98 5.98 29.03
N GLY A 460 4.79 6.89 28.47
CA GLY A 460 6.26 6.79 28.50
C GLY A 460 6.89 5.78 27.53
N ARG A 461 6.12 5.23 26.58
CA ARG A 461 6.56 4.18 25.64
C ARG A 461 6.68 4.61 24.18
N ILE A 462 6.11 5.75 23.83
CA ILE A 462 6.07 6.26 22.46
C ILE A 462 7.13 7.35 22.31
N PHE A 463 8.18 7.06 21.54
CA PHE A 463 9.21 7.99 21.15
C PHE A 463 9.20 8.11 19.63
N VAL A 464 9.00 9.33 19.11
CA VAL A 464 8.94 9.61 17.67
C VAL A 464 9.88 10.76 17.36
N TYR A 465 10.58 10.72 16.23
CA TYR A 465 11.22 11.91 15.68
C TYR A 465 10.92 12.09 14.20
N ILE A 466 10.95 13.33 13.73
CA ILE A 466 10.87 13.65 12.30
C ILE A 466 11.59 14.98 12.02
N GLY A 467 11.94 15.24 10.75
CA GLY A 467 12.50 16.52 10.32
C GLY A 467 11.44 17.49 9.82
N THR A 468 11.63 18.81 9.96
CA THR A 468 10.70 19.81 9.38
C THR A 468 10.72 19.84 7.86
N TRP A 469 11.76 19.28 7.23
CA TRP A 469 11.96 19.22 5.79
C TRP A 469 11.85 17.78 5.26
N ASP A 470 11.13 16.90 5.97
CA ASP A 470 10.88 15.53 5.54
C ASP A 470 10.43 15.48 4.08
N ASN A 471 11.07 14.65 3.27
CA ASN A 471 10.90 14.63 1.81
C ASN A 471 9.50 14.24 1.36
N TYR A 472 8.73 13.55 2.21
CA TYR A 472 7.43 12.97 1.90
C TYR A 472 6.28 13.64 2.67
N TYR A 473 6.52 14.84 3.20
CA TYR A 473 5.58 15.63 4.04
C TYR A 473 5.08 14.90 5.31
N LEU A 474 5.73 13.79 5.72
CA LEU A 474 5.28 12.93 6.82
C LEU A 474 5.29 13.65 8.19
N ASN A 475 6.00 14.77 8.27
CA ASN A 475 6.01 15.65 9.43
C ASN A 475 4.62 16.17 9.79
N GLU A 476 3.71 16.31 8.83
CA GLU A 476 2.33 16.77 9.08
C GLU A 476 1.53 15.74 9.90
N GLY A 477 1.60 14.46 9.51
CA GLY A 477 0.96 13.37 10.26
C GLY A 477 1.53 13.20 11.66
N VAL A 478 2.84 13.37 11.84
CA VAL A 478 3.49 13.31 13.17
C VAL A 478 3.07 14.51 14.05
N MET A 479 2.94 15.71 13.49
CA MET A 479 2.46 16.89 14.24
C MET A 479 0.99 16.73 14.68
N GLU A 480 0.12 16.23 13.81
CA GLU A 480 -1.29 16.01 14.15
C GLU A 480 -1.45 14.85 15.15
N PHE A 481 -0.65 13.78 15.03
CA PHE A 481 -0.55 12.73 16.04
C PHE A 481 -0.15 13.28 17.42
N GLN A 482 0.88 14.12 17.50
CA GLN A 482 1.28 14.78 18.75
C GLN A 482 0.12 15.61 19.31
N LYS A 483 -0.45 16.51 18.51
CA LYS A 483 -1.55 17.39 18.91
C LYS A 483 -2.76 16.62 19.46
N ARG A 484 -3.13 15.51 18.83
CA ARG A 484 -4.30 14.70 19.20
C ARG A 484 -4.06 13.82 20.42
N THR A 485 -2.85 13.29 20.58
CA THR A 485 -2.48 12.52 21.78
C THR A 485 -2.27 13.43 23.00
N ASP A 486 -1.63 14.59 22.83
CA ASP A 486 -1.51 15.61 23.88
C ASP A 486 -2.88 16.12 24.36
N ALA A 487 -3.88 16.21 23.47
CA ALA A 487 -5.24 16.63 23.81
C ALA A 487 -5.99 15.66 24.75
N VAL A 488 -5.57 14.39 24.84
CA VAL A 488 -6.17 13.38 25.75
C VAL A 488 -5.24 12.96 26.89
N GLY A 489 -3.92 12.96 26.67
CA GLY A 489 -2.92 12.53 27.66
C GLY A 489 -2.15 13.65 28.37
N GLY A 490 -2.33 14.91 27.96
CA GLY A 490 -1.52 16.04 28.40
C GLY A 490 -0.23 16.17 27.59
N SER A 491 0.42 17.35 27.67
CA SER A 491 1.51 17.67 26.75
C SER A 491 2.74 16.78 26.93
N GLY A 492 3.21 16.21 25.82
CA GLY A 492 4.35 15.29 25.80
C GLY A 492 4.01 13.86 26.21
N TRP A 493 2.72 13.46 26.20
CA TRP A 493 2.32 12.09 26.46
C TRP A 493 2.96 11.11 25.46
N ALA A 494 2.99 11.51 24.19
CA ALA A 494 3.90 10.94 23.19
C ALA A 494 5.15 11.82 23.09
N ASN A 495 6.34 11.22 23.20
CA ASN A 495 7.60 11.95 23.14
C ASN A 495 8.01 12.20 21.67
N VAL A 496 7.48 13.28 21.10
CA VAL A 496 7.71 13.68 19.72
C VAL A 496 8.81 14.74 19.63
N THR A 497 9.81 14.50 18.78
CA THR A 497 10.93 15.41 18.53
C THR A 497 10.98 15.84 17.07
N ILE A 498 10.71 17.12 16.82
CA ILE A 498 10.77 17.70 15.48
C ILE A 498 12.11 18.42 15.31
N LEU A 499 12.94 17.95 14.38
CA LEU A 499 14.27 18.50 14.14
C LEU A 499 14.24 19.53 12.99
N PRO A 500 14.73 20.77 13.21
CA PRO A 500 14.73 21.79 12.17
C PRO A 500 15.64 21.41 11.00
N GLU A 501 15.16 21.67 9.79
CA GLU A 501 15.87 21.53 8.51
C GLU A 501 16.44 20.13 8.24
N LYS A 502 15.88 19.10 8.90
CA LYS A 502 16.20 17.71 8.62
C LYS A 502 15.27 17.13 7.56
N LEU A 503 15.91 16.41 6.63
CA LEU A 503 15.28 15.61 5.59
C LEU A 503 14.83 14.25 6.16
N HIS A 504 14.23 13.42 5.31
CA HIS A 504 13.93 12.03 5.63
C HIS A 504 15.22 11.23 5.87
N GLY A 505 15.27 10.38 6.91
CA GLY A 505 16.44 9.54 7.21
C GLY A 505 17.19 9.83 8.52
N GLY A 506 18.00 8.85 8.94
CA GLY A 506 18.86 8.88 10.14
C GLY A 506 18.47 7.85 11.22
N ASN A 507 19.27 7.73 12.28
CA ASN A 507 18.83 7.02 13.49
C ASN A 507 17.89 7.92 14.32
N TYR A 508 17.17 7.36 15.31
CA TYR A 508 16.30 8.12 16.22
C TYR A 508 16.93 9.45 16.70
N GLN A 509 16.23 10.57 16.51
CA GLN A 509 16.67 11.96 16.76
C GLN A 509 17.99 12.35 16.06
N ALA A 510 18.30 11.77 14.89
CA ALA A 510 19.58 11.89 14.20
C ALA A 510 20.81 11.59 15.10
N ARG A 511 20.64 10.69 16.09
CA ARG A 511 21.70 10.31 17.04
C ARG A 511 22.79 9.50 16.38
N GLU A 512 24.01 9.66 16.89
CA GLU A 512 25.07 8.69 16.67
C GLU A 512 24.65 7.32 17.25
N THR A 513 25.00 6.25 16.53
CA THR A 513 24.51 4.88 16.78
C THR A 513 24.72 4.40 18.21
N TRP A 514 25.92 4.58 18.78
CA TRP A 514 26.18 4.13 20.15
C TRP A 514 25.40 4.91 21.20
N ASN A 515 25.30 6.24 21.05
CA ASN A 515 24.47 7.07 21.93
C ASN A 515 22.98 6.70 21.87
N TYR A 516 22.51 6.12 20.76
CA TYR A 516 21.16 5.61 20.62
C TYR A 516 21.01 4.21 21.24
N LEU A 517 21.94 3.28 20.99
CA LEU A 517 21.89 1.94 21.60
C LEU A 517 22.00 1.99 23.14
N GLU A 518 22.75 2.95 23.70
CA GLU A 518 22.77 3.22 25.14
C GLU A 518 21.46 3.80 25.68
N LEU A 519 20.75 4.63 24.90
CA LEU A 519 19.43 5.13 25.26
C LEU A 519 18.42 3.97 25.34
N VAL A 520 18.48 3.04 24.39
CA VAL A 520 17.68 1.80 24.39
C VAL A 520 18.05 0.93 25.59
N GLU A 521 19.33 0.76 25.91
CA GLU A 521 19.77 -0.07 27.04
C GLU A 521 19.29 0.51 28.36
N LYS A 522 19.45 1.83 28.52
CA LYS A 522 18.93 2.55 29.68
C LYS A 522 17.42 2.36 29.81
N TRP A 523 16.65 2.47 28.72
CA TRP A 523 15.20 2.25 28.79
C TRP A 523 14.86 0.83 29.26
N VAL A 524 15.53 -0.21 28.72
CA VAL A 524 15.33 -1.62 29.12
C VAL A 524 15.68 -1.85 30.60
N LEU A 525 16.78 -1.26 31.08
CA LEU A 525 17.21 -1.37 32.48
C LEU A 525 16.24 -0.63 33.42
N ASP A 526 15.85 0.60 33.06
CA ASP A 526 14.96 1.45 33.85
C ASP A 526 13.59 0.79 34.08
N HIS A 527 13.06 0.11 33.06
CA HIS A 527 11.73 -0.51 33.07
C HIS A 527 11.72 -2.02 33.37
N SER A 528 12.88 -2.59 33.71
CA SER A 528 13.00 -3.95 34.22
C SER A 528 12.31 -4.11 35.59
N PRO A 529 11.95 -5.35 36.03
CA PRO A 529 11.30 -5.58 37.33
C PRO A 529 12.10 -5.11 38.56
N THR A 530 13.40 -4.87 38.40
CA THR A 530 14.31 -4.33 39.42
C THR A 530 14.77 -2.90 39.12
N GLY A 531 14.26 -2.29 38.06
CA GLY A 531 14.60 -0.93 37.64
C GLY A 531 13.87 0.14 38.45
N PRO A 532 14.26 1.43 38.31
CA PRO A 532 13.57 2.57 38.91
C PRO A 532 12.12 2.79 38.45
N ALA A 533 11.70 2.28 37.29
CA ALA A 533 10.39 2.55 36.68
C ALA A 533 9.79 1.29 36.00
N PRO A 534 9.59 0.17 36.73
CA PRO A 534 9.13 -1.09 36.14
C PRO A 534 7.78 -0.94 35.43
N LEU A 535 7.60 -1.63 34.30
CA LEU A 535 6.30 -1.68 33.62
C LEU A 535 5.24 -2.29 34.55
N SER A 536 4.09 -1.62 34.71
CA SER A 536 3.02 -2.10 35.58
C SER A 536 2.30 -3.31 34.96
N PRO A 537 1.77 -4.26 35.76
CA PRO A 537 1.04 -5.41 35.20
C PRO A 537 -0.14 -5.04 34.31
N SER A 538 -0.89 -3.97 34.63
CA SER A 538 -2.02 -3.52 33.81
C SER A 538 -1.59 -2.98 32.44
N SER A 539 -0.45 -2.31 32.38
CA SER A 539 0.09 -1.73 31.14
C SER A 539 0.69 -2.75 30.16
N ILE A 540 0.72 -4.03 30.53
CA ILE A 540 1.13 -5.15 29.67
C ILE A 540 0.07 -6.27 29.65
N ASP A 541 -1.15 -5.98 30.08
CA ASP A 541 -2.24 -6.95 30.12
C ASP A 541 -2.74 -7.29 28.71
N PRO A 542 -3.06 -8.56 28.38
CA PRO A 542 -3.60 -8.95 27.08
C PRO A 542 -4.87 -8.21 26.63
N SER A 543 -5.64 -7.59 27.53
CA SER A 543 -6.78 -6.72 27.20
C SER A 543 -6.40 -5.48 26.38
N THR A 544 -5.14 -5.02 26.50
CA THR A 544 -4.60 -3.91 25.70
C THR A 544 -4.47 -4.26 24.21
N ARG A 545 -4.40 -5.55 23.85
CA ARG A 545 -4.09 -6.05 22.49
C ARG A 545 -5.08 -5.58 21.42
N GLY A 546 -4.64 -4.65 20.58
CA GLY A 546 -5.31 -4.19 19.37
C GLY A 546 -5.14 -5.12 18.16
N ASN A 547 -5.60 -4.63 16.99
CA ASN A 547 -5.42 -5.27 15.66
C ASN A 547 -5.75 -6.78 15.63
N ILE A 548 -6.79 -7.22 16.35
CA ILE A 548 -7.18 -8.64 16.46
C ILE A 548 -7.66 -9.18 15.10
N TRP A 549 -7.12 -10.32 14.67
CA TRP A 549 -7.43 -10.91 13.37
C TRP A 549 -8.93 -11.13 13.12
N ASP A 550 -9.67 -11.61 14.12
CA ASP A 550 -11.09 -11.88 13.98
C ASP A 550 -11.90 -10.59 13.77
N ASP A 551 -11.55 -9.48 14.43
CA ASP A 551 -12.15 -8.16 14.22
C ASP A 551 -11.84 -7.62 12.81
N VAL A 552 -10.58 -7.76 12.37
CA VAL A 552 -10.10 -7.35 11.04
C VAL A 552 -10.85 -8.09 9.93
N ILE A 553 -10.98 -9.42 10.01
CA ILE A 553 -11.67 -10.20 8.97
C ILE A 553 -13.20 -10.08 9.06
N GLN A 554 -13.77 -9.84 10.25
CA GLN A 554 -15.20 -9.57 10.45
C GLN A 554 -15.64 -8.25 9.80
N THR A 555 -14.78 -7.23 9.80
CA THR A 555 -15.08 -5.89 9.27
C THR A 555 -14.61 -5.69 7.84
N GLY A 556 -13.48 -6.29 7.45
CA GLY A 556 -12.85 -6.10 6.14
C GLY A 556 -12.86 -7.29 5.17
N GLY A 557 -13.08 -8.51 5.65
CA GLY A 557 -13.03 -9.73 4.84
C GLY A 557 -14.29 -9.99 4.00
N ARG A 558 -14.25 -11.00 3.12
CA ARG A 558 -15.30 -11.29 2.11
C ARG A 558 -16.74 -11.25 2.63
N LYS A 559 -17.00 -11.77 3.83
CA LYS A 559 -18.34 -11.76 4.45
C LYS A 559 -18.85 -10.34 4.71
N ALA A 560 -17.98 -9.44 5.16
CA ALA A 560 -18.31 -8.03 5.40
C ALA A 560 -18.65 -7.33 4.09
N VAL A 561 -17.81 -7.56 3.06
CA VAL A 561 -17.99 -7.02 1.70
C VAL A 561 -19.37 -7.40 1.14
N VAL A 562 -19.72 -8.69 1.18
CA VAL A 562 -21.03 -9.18 0.71
C VAL A 562 -22.18 -8.56 1.49
N LYS A 563 -22.04 -8.33 2.80
CA LYS A 563 -23.06 -7.70 3.66
C LYS A 563 -23.28 -6.21 3.33
N ARG A 564 -22.24 -5.48 2.90
CA ARG A 564 -22.38 -4.07 2.47
C ARG A 564 -23.23 -3.94 1.20
N GLN A 565 -23.12 -4.90 0.28
CA GLN A 565 -23.90 -4.94 -0.96
C GLN A 565 -25.41 -5.14 -0.73
N ALA A 566 -26.22 -4.71 -1.71
CA ALA A 566 -27.62 -5.10 -1.84
C ALA A 566 -28.08 -5.01 -3.31
N ALA A 567 -28.92 -5.94 -3.74
CA ALA A 567 -29.63 -5.84 -5.01
C ALA A 567 -30.66 -4.68 -4.98
N PRO A 568 -31.00 -4.08 -6.14
CA PRO A 568 -32.12 -3.15 -6.23
C PRO A 568 -33.44 -3.82 -5.82
N LYS A 569 -34.43 -3.04 -5.36
CA LYS A 569 -35.69 -3.57 -4.85
C LYS A 569 -36.84 -2.61 -5.08
N ILE A 570 -37.92 -3.09 -5.70
CA ILE A 570 -39.21 -2.37 -5.76
C ILE A 570 -39.92 -2.59 -4.42
N ALA A 571 -40.36 -1.51 -3.79
CA ALA A 571 -40.90 -1.52 -2.43
C ALA A 571 -42.27 -2.24 -2.34
N THR A 572 -43.11 -2.08 -3.36
CA THR A 572 -44.43 -2.71 -3.45
C THR A 572 -44.35 -4.16 -3.93
N LYS A 573 -45.37 -4.96 -3.60
CA LYS A 573 -45.54 -6.34 -4.12
C LYS A 573 -46.37 -6.38 -5.42
N GLN A 574 -47.27 -5.43 -5.58
CA GLN A 574 -48.19 -5.26 -6.70
C GLN A 574 -48.47 -3.76 -6.90
N ALA A 575 -48.84 -3.36 -8.12
CA ALA A 575 -49.30 -2.01 -8.45
C ALA A 575 -50.41 -2.05 -9.52
N LYS A 576 -51.12 -0.94 -9.72
CA LYS A 576 -52.02 -0.72 -10.85
C LYS A 576 -51.29 -0.05 -12.03
N VAL A 577 -51.92 -0.11 -13.21
CA VAL A 577 -51.56 0.78 -14.33
C VAL A 577 -51.84 2.22 -13.89
N GLY A 578 -50.90 3.13 -14.13
CA GLY A 578 -51.00 4.51 -13.65
C GLY A 578 -50.55 4.75 -12.19
N GLU A 579 -50.16 3.71 -11.45
CA GLU A 579 -49.71 3.83 -10.05
C GLU A 579 -48.18 3.79 -9.95
N ASN A 580 -47.56 4.76 -9.26
CA ASN A 580 -46.11 4.82 -9.17
C ASN A 580 -45.53 3.63 -8.38
N VAL A 581 -44.63 2.88 -9.01
CA VAL A 581 -43.74 1.95 -8.31
C VAL A 581 -42.47 2.66 -7.90
N THR A 582 -42.11 2.53 -6.62
CA THR A 582 -40.91 3.12 -6.02
C THR A 582 -39.87 2.03 -5.77
N ALA A 583 -38.62 2.26 -6.17
CA ALA A 583 -37.55 1.27 -6.11
C ALA A 583 -36.21 1.84 -5.66
N SER A 584 -35.54 1.14 -4.74
CA SER A 584 -34.14 1.41 -4.39
C SER A 584 -33.22 0.86 -5.49
N VAL A 585 -32.14 1.58 -5.80
CA VAL A 585 -31.10 1.15 -6.76
C VAL A 585 -30.14 0.09 -6.18
N GLY A 586 -30.36 -0.33 -4.93
CA GLY A 586 -29.50 -1.25 -4.20
C GLY A 586 -28.38 -0.53 -3.43
N ARG A 587 -27.40 -1.31 -2.97
CA ARG A 587 -26.14 -0.82 -2.39
C ARG A 587 -24.98 -1.46 -3.11
N TRP A 588 -23.99 -0.66 -3.43
CA TRP A 588 -22.79 -1.04 -4.16
C TRP A 588 -21.57 -0.58 -3.37
N ASP A 589 -20.36 -0.98 -3.77
CA ASP A 589 -19.16 -0.41 -3.15
C ASP A 589 -19.00 1.08 -3.51
N PRO A 590 -18.33 1.87 -2.66
CA PRO A 590 -18.03 3.27 -2.93
C PRO A 590 -17.31 3.46 -4.27
N GLY A 591 -17.70 4.51 -5.01
CA GLY A 591 -17.16 4.84 -6.34
C GLY A 591 -17.76 4.08 -7.52
N VAL A 592 -18.68 3.13 -7.30
CA VAL A 592 -19.42 2.51 -8.42
C VAL A 592 -20.41 3.53 -9.02
N LYS A 593 -20.27 3.81 -10.31
CA LYS A 593 -21.20 4.65 -11.10
C LYS A 593 -22.36 3.78 -11.56
N LEU A 594 -23.59 4.27 -11.39
CA LEU A 594 -24.82 3.49 -11.60
C LEU A 594 -25.67 4.05 -12.74
N THR A 595 -26.20 3.16 -13.57
CA THR A 595 -27.30 3.46 -14.51
C THR A 595 -28.50 2.56 -14.21
N ALA A 596 -29.70 3.09 -14.36
CA ALA A 596 -30.95 2.44 -13.96
C ALA A 596 -31.96 2.40 -15.12
N GLN A 597 -32.66 1.29 -15.25
CA GLN A 597 -33.71 1.08 -16.27
C GLN A 597 -34.85 0.23 -15.72
N PHE A 598 -36.06 0.77 -15.68
CA PHE A 598 -37.26 -0.04 -15.47
C PHE A 598 -37.60 -0.79 -16.77
N VAL A 599 -38.01 -2.04 -16.59
CA VAL A 599 -38.36 -2.98 -17.63
C VAL A 599 -39.80 -3.43 -17.38
N LEU A 600 -40.67 -3.24 -18.37
CA LEU A 600 -42.06 -3.70 -18.36
C LEU A 600 -42.20 -4.83 -19.38
N ASN A 601 -42.65 -6.01 -18.93
CA ASN A 601 -42.85 -7.19 -19.78
C ASN A 601 -41.61 -7.58 -20.60
N ASN A 602 -40.44 -7.59 -19.93
CA ASN A 602 -39.12 -7.86 -20.53
C ASN A 602 -38.67 -6.86 -21.61
N LYS A 603 -39.37 -5.74 -21.81
CA LYS A 603 -38.94 -4.64 -22.68
C LYS A 603 -38.54 -3.41 -21.84
N PRO A 604 -37.50 -2.67 -22.22
CA PRO A 604 -37.21 -1.36 -21.63
C PRO A 604 -38.47 -0.48 -21.61
N ALA A 605 -38.80 0.09 -20.46
CA ALA A 605 -39.88 1.05 -20.35
C ALA A 605 -39.44 2.46 -20.80
N TYR A 606 -38.13 2.73 -20.77
CA TYR A 606 -37.46 3.98 -21.15
C TYR A 606 -35.94 3.74 -21.32
N GLU A 607 -35.18 4.76 -21.74
CA GLU A 607 -33.70 4.71 -21.88
C GLU A 607 -32.96 4.76 -20.53
N ALA A 608 -31.93 3.92 -20.36
CA ALA A 608 -31.20 3.85 -19.09
C ALA A 608 -30.60 5.20 -18.67
N PHE A 609 -30.80 5.61 -17.42
CA PHE A 609 -30.36 6.91 -16.90
C PHE A 609 -29.41 6.79 -15.70
N CYS A 610 -28.51 7.74 -15.53
CA CYS A 610 -27.56 7.77 -14.41
C CYS A 610 -28.27 8.01 -13.06
N VAL A 611 -27.83 7.30 -12.02
CA VAL A 611 -28.34 7.42 -10.64
C VAL A 611 -27.20 7.48 -9.62
N LYS A 612 -27.45 8.13 -8.49
CA LYS A 612 -26.50 8.17 -7.36
C LYS A 612 -26.60 6.89 -6.52
N GLN A 613 -25.55 6.58 -5.77
CA GLN A 613 -25.59 5.57 -4.71
C GLN A 613 -26.72 5.87 -3.71
N GLY A 614 -27.35 4.82 -3.18
CA GLY A 614 -28.47 4.93 -2.23
C GLY A 614 -29.77 5.53 -2.79
N ALA A 615 -29.81 5.94 -4.07
CA ALA A 615 -30.98 6.59 -4.65
C ALA A 615 -32.23 5.69 -4.65
N THR A 616 -33.38 6.36 -4.66
CA THR A 616 -34.69 5.76 -4.89
C THR A 616 -35.30 6.38 -6.15
N VAL A 617 -35.72 5.54 -7.08
CA VAL A 617 -36.29 5.92 -8.38
C VAL A 617 -37.76 5.51 -8.46
N GLN A 618 -38.53 6.18 -9.31
CA GLN A 618 -39.95 5.89 -9.53
C GLN A 618 -40.25 5.62 -11.00
N TYR A 619 -41.31 4.85 -11.26
CA TYR A 619 -41.87 4.64 -12.59
C TYR A 619 -43.38 4.42 -12.51
N THR A 620 -44.10 4.93 -13.50
CA THR A 620 -45.56 4.78 -13.61
C THR A 620 -45.86 3.78 -14.73
N PRO A 621 -46.34 2.56 -14.42
CA PRO A 621 -46.59 1.54 -15.44
C PRO A 621 -47.72 1.92 -16.39
N THR A 622 -47.45 1.89 -17.69
CA THR A 622 -48.41 2.27 -18.74
C THR A 622 -49.28 1.11 -19.24
N ALA A 623 -48.92 -0.13 -18.92
CA ALA A 623 -49.66 -1.33 -19.29
C ALA A 623 -49.57 -2.43 -18.21
N LYS A 624 -50.51 -3.37 -18.24
CA LYS A 624 -50.53 -4.54 -17.36
C LYS A 624 -49.32 -5.46 -17.62
N GLY A 625 -48.93 -6.24 -16.61
CA GLY A 625 -47.89 -7.25 -16.74
C GLY A 625 -46.89 -7.21 -15.59
N HIS A 626 -45.59 -7.27 -15.85
CA HIS A 626 -44.55 -7.27 -14.79
C HIS A 626 -43.54 -6.15 -14.98
N VAL A 627 -43.29 -5.40 -13.90
CA VAL A 627 -42.23 -4.39 -13.81
C VAL A 627 -41.06 -4.93 -13.00
N GLN A 628 -39.84 -4.58 -13.42
CA GLN A 628 -38.59 -4.87 -12.73
C GLN A 628 -37.63 -3.69 -12.93
N LEU A 629 -36.89 -3.28 -11.91
CA LEU A 629 -35.77 -2.34 -12.05
C LEU A 629 -34.49 -3.14 -12.33
N PHE A 630 -33.78 -2.78 -13.38
CA PHE A 630 -32.41 -3.21 -13.64
C PHE A 630 -31.47 -2.05 -13.28
N VAL A 631 -30.37 -2.34 -12.60
CA VAL A 631 -29.33 -1.35 -12.27
C VAL A 631 -27.98 -1.92 -12.66
N THR A 632 -27.28 -1.22 -13.55
CA THR A 632 -25.93 -1.55 -14.00
C THR A 632 -24.91 -0.71 -13.24
N GLY A 633 -23.92 -1.36 -12.64
CA GLY A 633 -22.82 -0.71 -11.94
C GLY A 633 -21.50 -0.85 -12.69
N GLN A 634 -20.72 0.23 -12.75
CA GLN A 634 -19.39 0.29 -13.36
C GLN A 634 -18.42 1.04 -12.44
N LYS A 635 -17.23 0.47 -12.21
CA LYS A 635 -16.07 1.11 -11.56
C LYS A 635 -14.81 0.61 -12.27
N ARG A 636 -13.71 1.38 -12.24
CA ARG A 636 -12.38 0.87 -12.61
C ARG A 636 -12.11 -0.43 -11.87
N ASN A 637 -11.35 -1.36 -12.44
CA ASN A 637 -10.91 -2.58 -11.77
C ASN A 637 -12.05 -3.56 -11.33
N TYR A 638 -13.30 -3.29 -11.70
CA TYR A 638 -14.49 -4.08 -11.39
C TYR A 638 -15.15 -4.57 -12.70
N VAL A 639 -15.80 -5.73 -12.64
CA VAL A 639 -16.63 -6.20 -13.77
C VAL A 639 -17.93 -5.39 -13.78
N THR A 640 -18.27 -4.80 -14.94
CA THR A 640 -19.57 -4.17 -15.15
C THR A 640 -20.69 -5.21 -15.02
N GLU A 641 -21.59 -5.05 -14.06
CA GLU A 641 -22.68 -6.00 -13.80
C GLU A 641 -24.05 -5.32 -13.71
N THR A 642 -25.10 -6.02 -14.15
CA THR A 642 -26.49 -5.58 -14.02
C THR A 642 -27.23 -6.39 -12.97
N ARG A 643 -27.56 -5.78 -11.84
CA ARG A 643 -28.40 -6.37 -10.79
C ARG A 643 -29.87 -6.09 -11.08
N LYS A 644 -30.75 -7.07 -10.82
CA LYS A 644 -32.19 -6.99 -11.09
C LYS A 644 -32.98 -7.04 -9.79
N SER A 645 -34.06 -6.26 -9.71
CA SER A 645 -34.94 -6.24 -8.53
C SER A 645 -35.89 -7.42 -8.46
N ASN A 646 -36.72 -7.50 -7.42
CA ASN A 646 -37.96 -8.27 -7.47
C ASN A 646 -38.84 -7.83 -8.65
N ARG A 647 -39.58 -8.78 -9.23
CA ARG A 647 -40.63 -8.51 -10.22
C ARG A 647 -41.92 -8.15 -9.48
N VAL A 648 -42.61 -7.12 -9.95
CA VAL A 648 -43.88 -6.63 -9.40
C VAL A 648 -44.97 -6.76 -10.45
N LEU A 649 -46.09 -7.38 -10.08
CA LEU A 649 -47.26 -7.50 -10.95
C LEU A 649 -47.96 -6.14 -11.07
N VAL A 650 -48.26 -5.75 -12.30
CA VAL A 650 -49.07 -4.59 -12.66
C VAL A 650 -50.41 -5.10 -13.16
N GLY A 651 -51.46 -4.92 -12.37
CA GLY A 651 -52.77 -5.51 -12.63
C GLY A 651 -53.80 -5.19 -11.54
N PRO A 652 -55.04 -5.67 -11.67
CA PRO A 652 -56.03 -5.53 -10.61
C PRO A 652 -55.54 -6.22 -9.32
N TYR A 653 -55.73 -5.59 -8.17
CA TYR A 653 -55.63 -6.29 -6.89
C TYR A 653 -56.71 -7.38 -6.88
N PHE A 654 -56.29 -8.61 -6.55
CA PHE A 654 -57.16 -9.77 -6.34
C PHE A 654 -57.41 -9.93 -4.84
#